data_AF-A0A1F9DD09-F1
#
_entry.id   AF-A0A1F9DD09-F1
#
_cell.length_a   1.000
_cell.length_b   1.000
_cell.length_c   1.000
_cell.angle_alpha   90.00
_cell.angle_beta   90.00
_cell.angle_gamma   90.00
#
_symmetry.space_group_name_H-M   'P 1'
#
loop_
_entity.id
_entity.type
_entity.pdbx_description
1 polymer ?
#
loop_
_entity_poly.entity_id
_entity_poly.type
_entity_poly.pdbx_seq_one_letter_code
_entity_poly.pdbx_strand_id
1 'polypeptide(L)'
;MYRRLPIVITFLVALCSSSLISHTCFGAETGSDVQTLQKAIGIDVGTEISGPIQMEADTLTYDQKGGLISLEGAVKITHKNTTVLADKVLFYEQSKDVVAEGNVILTEGEDVLRCVRLELNIETKKGTVFQGRLFLKKKNFHITGSKAEKLGEAEYRIYDATLTTCDERVAPWKFTIQRLHVTLDGTAQGWWPGFRVLDVPILYFPWSMFPVKTERQSGILFPEFSSSSKWGPQIKVPFYWAIAPNQDATVYVERIGDKRGRGWKEGAEYRYAWSTQAQGKISGNYIWDERGDKSLWWDERKDKSRWSIFAEHDQTFSKGYYLRTNINWVSDKNYPVDFSSDIPKETRIDATSLNQLESTISVGKNWEWGALETDAYYFRRLYFPDEFPTPGFDPNPLHADDNGITMQMLPQVNLSLYQNRLLETPIFYEMEVQGTNYWREELSNPATGFPIPGARDTLRGGRIDIYPRVSIPLKPLDIVRFEPWVGYRETIYFDPTGKFDDVSSRELYDAGASLATTISRAFPVQWGKVRGLKHIVEPKVIYTYIPGVSQAHNPNFTHGINHNVIQTDNPYFNEGVDTSTRQNTVTWMFTNYLIGKEVGKDGEVTYPEYLYLKVYQGYNFSRDLSSRVMHTYPILRQRRGLPPLPGSRGRWSSNTTPIAIILMS
;
A
#
# COMPACT_ATOMS: atom_id res chain seq x y z
N MET A 1 9.73 51.20 47.71
CA MET A 1 10.79 52.05 47.10
C MET A 1 10.95 51.67 45.64
N TYR A 2 11.23 52.62 44.73
CA TYR A 2 11.57 52.50 43.28
C TYR A 2 10.79 51.46 42.42
N ARG A 3 9.90 51.80 41.45
CA ARG A 3 10.10 52.47 40.13
C ARG A 3 11.24 51.82 39.30
N ARG A 4 11.10 51.34 38.04
CA ARG A 4 10.04 51.17 37.00
C ARG A 4 10.41 49.86 36.20
N LEU A 5 9.84 49.38 35.07
CA LEU A 5 8.74 49.73 34.14
C LEU A 5 8.30 48.42 33.40
N PRO A 6 7.02 48.14 33.13
CA PRO A 6 6.62 46.98 32.31
C PRO A 6 6.56 47.29 30.80
N ILE A 7 6.95 46.33 29.95
CA ILE A 7 6.61 46.30 28.52
C ILE A 7 5.58 45.20 28.29
N VAL A 8 4.44 45.56 27.71
CA VAL A 8 3.37 44.64 27.31
C VAL A 8 3.21 44.73 25.80
N ILE A 9 3.32 43.61 25.09
CA ILE A 9 2.83 43.47 23.71
C ILE A 9 1.86 42.28 23.72
N THR A 10 0.58 42.60 23.74
CA THR A 10 -0.52 41.65 23.62
C THR A 10 -0.86 41.46 22.14
N PHE A 11 -0.98 40.20 21.69
CA PHE A 11 -1.87 39.86 20.57
C PHE A 11 -2.46 38.47 20.81
N LEU A 12 -3.78 38.34 20.75
CA LEU A 12 -4.50 37.13 21.15
C LEU A 12 -5.84 36.99 20.40
N VAL A 13 -5.95 35.90 19.62
CA VAL A 13 -7.18 35.26 19.07
C VAL A 13 -8.08 36.03 18.09
N ALA A 14 -8.05 35.57 16.83
CA ALA A 14 -9.19 35.13 15.99
C ALA A 14 -8.57 34.32 14.83
N LEU A 15 -8.80 33.02 14.55
CA LEU A 15 -9.99 32.16 14.45
C LEU A 15 -10.97 32.52 13.30
N CYS A 16 -11.21 31.51 12.44
CA CYS A 16 -12.25 31.42 11.40
C CYS A 16 -12.26 32.45 10.24
N SER A 17 -11.54 32.16 9.14
CA SER A 17 -12.15 32.00 7.78
C SER A 17 -11.12 31.82 6.63
N SER A 18 -10.73 30.57 6.30
CA SER A 18 -10.16 30.23 4.97
C SER A 18 -10.05 28.71 4.76
N SER A 19 -11.16 28.06 4.39
CA SER A 19 -11.09 26.80 3.64
C SER A 19 -10.63 27.08 2.20
N LEU A 20 -10.14 26.05 1.50
CA LEU A 20 -9.49 26.12 0.17
C LEU A 20 -8.12 26.83 0.16
N ILE A 21 -7.07 26.09 0.51
CA ILE A 21 -5.80 26.14 -0.23
C ILE A 21 -5.62 24.75 -0.87
N SER A 22 -5.25 24.71 -2.15
CA SER A 22 -5.33 23.50 -2.97
C SER A 22 -4.20 22.49 -2.70
N HIS A 23 -4.57 21.24 -2.41
CA HIS A 23 -3.67 20.09 -2.41
C HIS A 23 -3.22 19.72 -3.84
N THR A 24 -2.27 20.46 -4.41
CA THR A 24 -1.73 20.19 -5.75
C THR A 24 -0.20 20.30 -5.87
N CYS A 25 0.49 20.97 -4.96
CA CYS A 25 1.91 21.33 -5.13
C CYS A 25 2.94 20.33 -4.54
N PHE A 26 2.50 19.20 -3.96
CA PHE A 26 3.38 18.18 -3.36
C PHE A 26 3.30 16.81 -4.04
N GLY A 27 2.61 16.71 -5.19
CA GLY A 27 2.48 15.49 -5.99
C GLY A 27 3.62 15.28 -6.97
N ALA A 28 4.87 15.36 -6.51
CA ALA A 28 6.05 15.09 -7.34
C ALA A 28 6.33 13.58 -7.41
N GLU A 29 5.61 12.86 -8.27
CA GLU A 29 6.05 11.53 -8.68
C GLU A 29 7.41 11.65 -9.36
N THR A 30 8.47 11.22 -8.68
CA THR A 30 9.84 11.16 -9.23
C THR A 30 9.99 9.96 -10.17
N GLY A 31 9.05 9.82 -11.09
CA GLY A 31 9.07 8.85 -12.19
C GLY A 31 10.13 9.25 -13.23
N SER A 32 11.06 8.34 -13.47
CA SER A 32 12.12 8.48 -14.45
C SER A 32 11.56 8.54 -15.87
N ASP A 33 11.71 9.70 -16.53
CA ASP A 33 11.57 9.78 -17.99
C ASP A 33 12.41 10.95 -18.53
N VAL A 34 13.72 10.73 -18.55
CA VAL A 34 14.76 11.76 -18.76
C VAL A 34 15.26 11.81 -20.22
N GLN A 35 14.81 10.89 -21.10
CA GLN A 35 15.03 10.99 -22.56
C GLN A 35 14.59 12.34 -23.15
N THR A 36 13.64 13.02 -22.52
CA THR A 36 13.21 14.36 -22.95
C THR A 36 14.02 15.50 -22.33
N LEU A 37 14.76 15.29 -21.24
CA LEU A 37 15.69 16.32 -20.72
C LEU A 37 16.93 16.47 -21.59
N GLN A 38 17.39 15.39 -22.24
CA GLN A 38 18.35 15.47 -23.36
C GLN A 38 17.87 16.47 -24.43
N LYS A 39 16.59 16.38 -24.80
CA LYS A 39 15.95 17.20 -25.84
C LYS A 39 15.48 18.59 -25.40
N ALA A 40 15.43 18.84 -24.09
CA ALA A 40 14.92 20.09 -23.51
C ALA A 40 16.06 21.02 -23.02
N ILE A 41 17.19 20.45 -22.60
CA ILE A 41 18.43 21.22 -22.35
C ILE A 41 19.22 21.35 -23.66
N GLY A 42 19.21 20.31 -24.49
CA GLY A 42 19.72 20.35 -25.87
C GLY A 42 18.70 20.92 -26.84
N ILE A 43 18.62 22.26 -26.92
CA ILE A 43 18.12 22.93 -28.13
C ILE A 43 19.10 22.58 -29.25
N ASP A 44 18.72 21.70 -30.18
CA ASP A 44 19.62 21.25 -31.24
C ASP A 44 19.59 22.22 -32.42
N VAL A 45 20.22 23.38 -32.19
CA VAL A 45 20.60 24.37 -33.21
C VAL A 45 21.66 23.85 -34.19
N GLY A 46 21.73 22.53 -34.37
CA GLY A 46 22.64 21.77 -35.21
C GLY A 46 21.97 20.59 -35.93
N THR A 47 20.63 20.58 -36.04
CA THR A 47 19.93 19.71 -36.99
C THR A 47 20.38 20.02 -38.42
N GLU A 48 20.75 18.98 -39.18
CA GLU A 48 21.25 19.14 -40.55
C GLU A 48 20.36 20.06 -41.40
N ILE A 49 20.97 21.01 -42.13
CA ILE A 49 20.28 21.92 -43.05
C ILE A 49 19.98 21.17 -44.35
N SER A 50 19.06 20.21 -44.23
CA SER A 50 18.45 19.44 -45.31
C SER A 50 16.95 19.66 -45.22
N GLY A 51 16.44 20.44 -46.17
CA GLY A 51 15.13 21.11 -46.13
C GLY A 51 15.29 22.63 -46.29
N PRO A 52 14.24 23.36 -46.76
CA PRO A 52 14.31 24.81 -46.91
C PRO A 52 14.29 25.51 -45.54
N ILE A 53 15.21 26.45 -45.33
CA ILE A 53 15.05 27.48 -44.29
C ILE A 53 14.17 28.58 -44.86
N GLN A 54 13.13 28.98 -44.12
CA GLN A 54 12.30 30.14 -44.45
C GLN A 54 12.73 31.34 -43.60
N MET A 55 12.87 32.51 -44.21
CA MET A 55 13.24 33.76 -43.57
C MET A 55 12.26 34.86 -43.99
N GLU A 56 11.67 35.53 -43.02
CA GLU A 56 10.74 36.66 -43.18
C GLU A 56 11.30 37.84 -42.36
N ALA A 57 11.29 39.05 -42.91
CA ALA A 57 11.70 40.30 -42.25
C ALA A 57 11.17 41.51 -43.04
N ASP A 58 11.06 42.67 -42.40
CA ASP A 58 10.67 43.94 -43.07
C ASP A 58 11.76 44.43 -44.04
N THR A 59 13.03 44.15 -43.75
CA THR A 59 14.18 44.50 -44.59
C THR A 59 15.23 43.39 -44.59
N LEU A 60 15.69 42.99 -45.78
CA LEU A 60 16.80 42.08 -46.00
C LEU A 60 17.89 42.80 -46.80
N THR A 61 19.07 42.93 -46.22
CA THR A 61 20.27 43.50 -46.87
C THR A 61 21.35 42.44 -46.97
N TYR A 62 22.07 42.37 -48.10
CA TYR A 62 23.20 41.47 -48.29
C TYR A 62 24.43 42.25 -48.79
N ASP A 63 25.49 42.29 -47.98
CA ASP A 63 26.78 42.84 -48.39
C ASP A 63 27.65 41.77 -49.04
N GLN A 64 27.74 41.82 -50.37
CA GLN A 64 28.57 40.93 -51.21
C GLN A 64 30.08 41.08 -50.97
N LYS A 65 30.56 42.13 -50.29
CA LYS A 65 31.98 42.31 -49.96
C LYS A 65 32.32 41.81 -48.55
N GLY A 66 31.41 42.01 -47.59
CA GLY A 66 31.53 41.50 -46.23
C GLY A 66 31.11 40.05 -46.04
N GLY A 67 30.27 39.50 -46.92
CA GLY A 67 29.62 38.19 -46.71
C GLY A 67 28.63 38.23 -45.54
N LEU A 68 27.85 39.31 -45.44
CA LEU A 68 26.95 39.59 -44.33
C LEU A 68 25.50 39.72 -44.83
N ILE A 69 24.62 38.84 -44.34
CA ILE A 69 23.16 39.01 -44.45
C ILE A 69 22.65 39.70 -43.19
N SER A 70 21.88 40.78 -43.35
CA SER A 70 21.22 41.50 -42.26
C SER A 70 19.71 41.49 -42.50
N LEU A 71 18.98 40.90 -41.56
CA LEU A 71 17.52 40.91 -41.46
C LEU A 71 17.12 41.90 -40.36
N GLU A 72 16.24 42.85 -40.67
CA GLU A 72 15.76 43.86 -39.72
C GLU A 72 14.24 44.01 -39.82
N GLY A 73 13.60 44.17 -38.66
CA GLY A 73 12.15 44.34 -38.54
C GLY A 73 11.40 43.01 -38.59
N ALA A 74 10.66 42.70 -37.51
CA ALA A 74 9.79 41.53 -37.37
C ALA A 74 10.39 40.20 -37.85
N VAL A 75 11.69 39.97 -37.59
CA VAL A 75 12.43 38.87 -38.20
C VAL A 75 11.92 37.52 -37.69
N LYS A 76 11.53 36.64 -38.61
CA LYS A 76 11.07 35.28 -38.36
C LYS A 76 11.83 34.28 -39.23
N ILE A 77 12.59 33.40 -38.60
CA ILE A 77 13.33 32.30 -39.25
C ILE A 77 12.72 30.98 -38.83
N THR A 78 12.37 30.12 -39.79
CA THR A 78 11.71 28.82 -39.55
C THR A 78 12.46 27.70 -40.24
N HIS A 79 12.80 26.65 -39.50
CA HIS A 79 13.43 25.42 -40.02
C HIS A 79 12.94 24.21 -39.21
N LYS A 80 12.29 23.25 -39.90
CA LYS A 80 11.73 22.03 -39.28
C LYS A 80 10.77 22.38 -38.13
N ASN A 81 11.09 22.00 -36.89
CA ASN A 81 10.28 22.31 -35.69
C ASN A 81 10.82 23.52 -34.89
N THR A 82 11.82 24.22 -35.41
CA THR A 82 12.47 25.36 -34.75
C THR A 82 12.04 26.66 -35.40
N THR A 83 11.57 27.62 -34.59
CA THR A 83 11.24 28.98 -35.01
C THR A 83 12.02 29.98 -34.17
N VAL A 84 12.67 30.95 -34.81
CA VAL A 84 13.35 32.08 -34.17
C VAL A 84 12.62 33.36 -34.56
N LEU A 85 12.22 34.15 -33.57
CA LEU A 85 11.73 35.53 -33.73
C LEU A 85 12.76 36.49 -33.12
N ALA A 86 13.00 37.63 -33.76
CA ALA A 86 13.87 38.71 -33.24
C ALA A 86 13.57 40.06 -33.90
N ASP A 87 14.03 41.16 -33.30
CA ASP A 87 13.94 42.49 -33.94
C ASP A 87 14.98 42.65 -35.06
N LYS A 88 16.14 41.99 -34.92
CA LYS A 88 17.25 41.96 -35.89
C LYS A 88 17.99 40.62 -35.86
N VAL A 89 18.42 40.14 -37.04
CA VAL A 89 19.35 39.00 -37.16
C VAL A 89 20.46 39.32 -38.17
N LEU A 90 21.71 39.12 -37.75
CA LEU A 90 22.91 39.18 -38.58
C LEU A 90 23.43 37.76 -38.83
N PHE A 91 23.83 37.45 -40.06
CA PHE A 91 24.49 36.19 -40.42
C PHE A 91 25.75 36.44 -41.23
N TYR A 92 26.89 35.99 -40.68
CA TYR A 92 28.22 36.12 -41.25
C TYR A 92 28.59 34.85 -42.00
N GLU A 93 28.51 34.87 -43.34
CA GLU A 93 28.71 33.68 -44.17
C GLU A 93 30.11 33.08 -44.07
N GLN A 94 31.12 33.89 -43.75
CA GLN A 94 32.52 33.45 -43.68
C GLN A 94 32.83 32.64 -42.42
N SER A 95 32.33 33.07 -41.26
CA SER A 95 32.56 32.41 -39.97
C SER A 95 31.43 31.47 -39.54
N LYS A 96 30.28 31.52 -40.21
CA LYS A 96 29.02 30.84 -39.86
C LYS A 96 28.39 31.31 -38.54
N ASP A 97 28.69 32.54 -38.13
CA ASP A 97 28.08 33.16 -36.95
C ASP A 97 26.70 33.78 -37.29
N VAL A 98 25.72 33.48 -36.44
CA VAL A 98 24.40 34.12 -36.36
C VAL A 98 24.36 34.94 -35.08
N VAL A 99 23.90 36.19 -35.18
CA VAL A 99 23.65 37.06 -34.04
C VAL A 99 22.21 37.58 -34.14
N ALA A 100 21.34 37.14 -33.24
CA ALA A 100 19.98 37.66 -33.10
C ALA A 100 19.92 38.65 -31.93
N GLU A 101 19.28 39.80 -32.15
CA GLU A 101 19.19 40.91 -31.21
C GLU A 101 17.77 41.45 -31.11
N GLY A 102 17.36 41.79 -29.89
CA GLY A 102 16.04 42.38 -29.61
C GLY A 102 14.93 41.34 -29.59
N ASN A 103 14.20 41.28 -28.47
CA ASN A 103 13.02 40.43 -28.23
C ASN A 103 13.15 38.98 -28.72
N VAL A 104 14.34 38.38 -28.59
CA VAL A 104 14.66 37.09 -29.22
C VAL A 104 13.87 35.96 -28.56
N ILE A 105 13.03 35.28 -29.34
CA ILE A 105 12.27 34.09 -28.92
C ILE A 105 12.64 32.93 -29.85
N LEU A 106 13.26 31.89 -29.29
CA LEU A 106 13.49 30.62 -29.97
C LEU A 106 12.52 29.58 -29.39
N THR A 107 11.69 28.99 -30.24
CA THR A 107 10.78 27.89 -29.91
C THR A 107 11.26 26.63 -30.63
N GLU A 108 11.43 25.51 -29.91
CA GLU A 108 11.68 24.19 -30.50
C GLU A 108 10.62 23.20 -30.01
N GLY A 109 9.70 22.82 -30.89
CA GLY A 109 8.53 22.03 -30.50
C GLY A 109 7.61 22.79 -29.52
N GLU A 110 7.60 22.39 -28.26
CA GLU A 110 6.86 23.07 -27.17
C GLU A 110 7.76 23.87 -26.22
N ASP A 111 9.09 23.71 -26.30
CA ASP A 111 10.03 24.35 -25.38
C ASP A 111 10.44 25.73 -25.91
N VAL A 112 10.56 26.71 -24.99
CA VAL A 112 10.68 28.14 -25.36
C VAL A 112 11.82 28.81 -24.62
N LEU A 113 12.78 29.33 -25.37
CA LEU A 113 13.84 30.24 -24.92
C LEU A 113 13.48 31.69 -25.28
N ARG A 114 13.55 32.60 -24.30
CA ARG A 114 13.47 34.05 -24.51
C ARG A 114 14.75 34.73 -24.02
N CYS A 115 15.32 35.66 -24.78
CA CYS A 115 16.54 36.38 -24.41
C CYS A 115 16.63 37.75 -25.08
N VAL A 116 17.62 38.57 -24.69
CA VAL A 116 17.85 39.90 -25.29
C VAL A 116 18.79 39.80 -26.51
N ARG A 117 19.74 38.86 -26.46
CA ARG A 117 20.72 38.60 -27.51
C ARG A 117 21.07 37.11 -27.50
N LEU A 118 21.13 36.52 -28.69
CA LEU A 118 21.58 35.15 -28.96
C LEU A 118 22.71 35.21 -29.99
N GLU A 119 23.86 34.65 -29.63
CA GLU A 119 25.00 34.43 -30.53
C GLU A 119 25.15 32.93 -30.75
N LEU A 120 25.33 32.49 -32.00
CA LEU A 120 25.43 31.09 -32.37
C LEU A 120 26.40 30.93 -33.54
N ASN A 121 27.36 30.02 -33.42
CA ASN A 121 28.13 29.55 -34.56
C ASN A 121 27.51 28.23 -35.07
N ILE A 122 26.99 28.23 -36.31
CA ILE A 122 26.24 27.09 -36.85
C ILE A 122 27.14 25.86 -37.00
N GLU A 123 28.38 26.04 -37.47
CA GLU A 123 29.31 24.96 -37.79
C GLU A 123 29.84 24.25 -36.54
N THR A 124 30.27 24.99 -35.52
CA THR A 124 30.75 24.42 -34.25
C THR A 124 29.62 24.08 -33.26
N LYS A 125 28.36 24.44 -33.60
CA LYS A 125 27.16 24.34 -32.75
C LYS A 125 27.27 25.02 -31.37
N LYS A 126 28.23 25.95 -31.20
CA LYS A 126 28.46 26.71 -29.95
C LYS A 126 27.65 28.01 -29.96
N GLY A 127 27.38 28.57 -28.78
CA GLY A 127 26.63 29.82 -28.70
C GLY A 127 26.59 30.45 -27.31
N THR A 128 26.13 31.69 -27.25
CA THR A 128 25.94 32.47 -26.03
C THR A 128 24.54 33.09 -25.99
N VAL A 129 23.85 32.93 -24.87
CA VAL A 129 22.55 33.56 -24.59
C VAL A 129 22.74 34.62 -23.51
N PHE A 130 22.24 35.83 -23.73
CA PHE A 130 22.29 36.92 -22.75
C PHE A 130 20.89 37.22 -22.19
N GLN A 131 20.79 37.27 -20.85
CA GLN A 131 19.53 37.42 -20.11
C GLN A 131 18.46 36.38 -20.51
N GLY A 132 18.86 35.11 -20.55
CA GLY A 132 18.03 34.00 -21.00
C GLY A 132 16.97 33.57 -19.97
N ARG A 133 15.79 33.20 -20.48
CA ARG A 133 14.72 32.49 -19.78
C ARG A 133 14.25 31.32 -20.64
N LEU A 134 14.49 30.11 -20.19
CA LEU A 134 14.15 28.85 -20.85
C LEU A 134 12.99 28.19 -20.07
N PHE A 135 11.95 27.79 -20.77
CA PHE A 135 10.81 27.04 -20.24
C PHE A 135 10.66 25.70 -20.95
N LEU A 136 10.61 24.62 -20.16
CA LEU A 136 10.59 23.24 -20.64
C LEU A 136 9.23 22.60 -20.33
N LYS A 137 8.41 22.39 -21.37
CA LYS A 137 6.98 22.13 -21.25
C LYS A 137 6.68 20.80 -20.56
N LYS A 138 7.34 19.70 -20.95
CA LYS A 138 7.03 18.34 -20.43
C LYS A 138 7.22 18.18 -18.92
N LYS A 139 8.09 18.98 -18.29
CA LYS A 139 8.37 18.95 -16.84
C LYS A 139 8.00 20.26 -16.12
N ASN A 140 7.32 21.18 -16.82
CA ASN A 140 6.94 22.52 -16.34
C ASN A 140 8.11 23.28 -15.67
N PHE A 141 9.30 23.19 -16.26
CA PHE A 141 10.55 23.62 -15.61
C PHE A 141 11.05 24.94 -16.18
N HIS A 142 11.36 25.89 -15.30
CA HIS A 142 11.82 27.24 -15.63
C HIS A 142 13.28 27.41 -15.22
N ILE A 143 14.10 27.86 -16.18
CA ILE A 143 15.53 28.16 -15.99
C ILE A 143 15.77 29.60 -16.45
N THR A 144 16.38 30.44 -15.61
CA THR A 144 16.81 31.80 -16.02
C THR A 144 18.27 32.05 -15.66
N GLY A 145 19.01 32.82 -16.45
CA GLY A 145 20.40 33.17 -16.15
C GLY A 145 20.85 34.49 -16.77
N SER A 146 21.88 35.12 -16.20
CA SER A 146 22.46 36.36 -16.71
C SER A 146 23.19 36.16 -18.04
N LYS A 147 23.94 35.06 -18.13
CA LYS A 147 24.59 34.53 -19.34
C LYS A 147 24.49 33.01 -19.35
N ALA A 148 24.28 32.40 -20.52
CA ALA A 148 24.48 30.97 -20.74
C ALA A 148 25.42 30.74 -21.94
N GLU A 149 26.37 29.82 -21.80
CA GLU A 149 27.35 29.44 -22.81
C GLU A 149 27.13 27.97 -23.20
N LYS A 150 27.00 27.66 -24.50
CA LYS A 150 27.02 26.30 -25.04
C LYS A 150 28.42 26.01 -25.56
N LEU A 151 29.13 25.10 -24.89
CA LEU A 151 30.58 24.89 -25.03
C LEU A 151 30.93 23.77 -26.02
N GLY A 152 29.97 22.87 -26.24
CA GLY A 152 29.95 21.80 -27.25
C GLY A 152 28.50 21.32 -27.45
N GLU A 153 28.29 20.14 -28.06
CA GLU A 153 26.92 19.62 -28.24
C GLU A 153 26.22 19.32 -26.90
N ALA A 154 26.96 18.77 -25.93
CA ALA A 154 26.44 18.26 -24.66
C ALA A 154 26.78 19.12 -23.43
N GLU A 155 27.56 20.20 -23.56
CA GLU A 155 28.14 20.95 -22.43
C GLU A 155 27.64 22.40 -22.39
N TYR A 156 27.10 22.81 -21.23
CA TYR A 156 26.50 24.12 -21.00
C TYR A 156 27.02 24.75 -19.71
N ARG A 157 27.16 26.08 -19.69
CA ARG A 157 27.55 26.84 -18.49
C ARG A 157 26.64 28.06 -18.32
N ILE A 158 25.90 28.11 -17.21
CA ILE A 158 24.95 29.17 -16.89
C ILE A 158 25.46 29.96 -15.69
N TYR A 159 25.36 31.29 -15.77
CA TYR A 159 25.73 32.24 -14.72
C TYR A 159 24.47 32.84 -14.09
N ASP A 160 24.51 33.04 -12.78
CA ASP A 160 23.39 33.54 -11.97
C ASP A 160 22.08 32.76 -12.22
N ALA A 161 22.21 31.44 -12.33
CA ALA A 161 21.13 30.52 -12.66
C ALA A 161 20.04 30.51 -11.58
N THR A 162 18.77 30.53 -12.01
CA THR A 162 17.60 30.29 -11.14
C THR A 162 16.78 29.15 -11.71
N LEU A 163 16.33 28.22 -10.86
CA LEU A 163 15.62 26.98 -11.22
C LEU A 163 14.34 26.81 -10.38
N THR A 164 13.20 26.50 -11.02
CA THR A 164 11.92 26.19 -10.35
C THR A 164 10.96 25.42 -11.26
N THR A 165 9.94 24.73 -10.71
CA THR A 165 8.81 24.15 -11.47
C THR A 165 7.53 24.98 -11.39
N CYS A 166 7.59 26.14 -10.74
CA CYS A 166 6.44 27.03 -10.50
C CYS A 166 6.29 28.09 -11.60
N ASP A 167 5.07 28.31 -12.07
CA ASP A 167 4.76 29.29 -13.14
C ASP A 167 4.56 30.72 -12.62
N GLU A 168 4.41 30.90 -11.31
CA GLU A 168 4.16 32.21 -10.70
C GLU A 168 5.35 33.16 -10.91
N ARG A 169 5.06 34.41 -11.29
CA ARG A 169 6.05 35.50 -11.43
C ARG A 169 6.96 35.65 -10.18
N VAL A 170 6.43 35.34 -9.00
CA VAL A 170 7.21 35.14 -7.77
C VAL A 170 7.00 33.69 -7.35
N ALA A 171 7.86 32.81 -7.86
CA ALA A 171 7.80 31.38 -7.57
C ALA A 171 7.83 31.14 -6.05
N PRO A 172 6.91 30.33 -5.48
CA PRO A 172 6.90 29.97 -4.06
C PRO A 172 8.22 29.39 -3.55
N TRP A 173 8.99 28.72 -4.42
CA TRP A 173 10.36 28.30 -4.17
C TRP A 173 11.21 28.38 -5.42
N LYS A 174 12.53 28.52 -5.24
CA LYS A 174 13.54 28.46 -6.31
C LYS A 174 14.92 28.13 -5.78
N PHE A 175 15.74 27.44 -6.57
CA PHE A 175 17.18 27.41 -6.37
C PHE A 175 17.85 28.57 -7.10
N THR A 176 18.84 29.22 -6.49
CA THR A 176 19.72 30.20 -7.14
C THR A 176 21.16 29.72 -7.08
N ILE A 177 21.89 29.70 -8.19
CA ILE A 177 23.23 29.11 -8.31
C ILE A 177 24.13 30.08 -9.07
N GLN A 178 25.24 30.53 -8.47
CA GLN A 178 26.09 31.56 -9.08
C GLN A 178 26.74 31.10 -10.40
N ARG A 179 27.17 29.84 -10.43
CA ARG A 179 27.68 29.18 -11.64
C ARG A 179 27.16 27.76 -11.68
N LEU A 180 26.56 27.38 -12.79
CA LEU A 180 26.02 26.05 -13.04
C LEU A 180 26.65 25.50 -14.32
N HIS A 181 27.42 24.42 -14.20
CA HIS A 181 27.91 23.63 -15.34
C HIS A 181 26.97 22.45 -15.52
N VAL A 182 26.44 22.23 -16.72
CA VAL A 182 25.55 21.10 -17.05
C VAL A 182 26.16 20.29 -18.18
N THR A 183 26.40 19.00 -17.94
CA THR A 183 26.70 18.03 -18.98
C THR A 183 25.45 17.18 -19.23
N LEU A 184 24.94 17.17 -20.46
CA LEU A 184 23.92 16.22 -20.90
C LEU A 184 24.44 14.79 -20.68
N ASP A 185 23.55 13.90 -20.23
CA ASP A 185 23.86 12.52 -19.82
C ASP A 185 24.98 12.38 -18.78
N GLY A 186 25.26 13.46 -18.04
CA GLY A 186 26.24 13.54 -16.96
C GLY A 186 25.66 14.15 -15.69
N THR A 187 26.20 15.29 -15.29
CA THR A 187 25.88 15.95 -14.02
C THR A 187 25.71 17.46 -14.18
N ALA A 188 24.93 18.05 -13.28
CA ALA A 188 24.81 19.48 -13.10
C ALA A 188 25.58 19.89 -11.84
N GLN A 189 26.72 20.56 -12.02
CA GLN A 189 27.60 21.02 -10.95
C GLN A 189 27.35 22.50 -10.68
N GLY A 190 26.88 22.80 -9.48
CA GLY A 190 26.55 24.16 -9.03
C GLY A 190 27.56 24.67 -8.00
N TRP A 191 28.04 25.89 -8.17
CA TRP A 191 28.80 26.63 -7.16
C TRP A 191 27.92 27.70 -6.51
N TRP A 192 28.01 27.79 -5.18
CA TRP A 192 27.13 28.59 -4.33
C TRP A 192 25.62 28.41 -4.60
N PRO A 193 25.10 27.17 -4.70
CA PRO A 193 23.67 26.92 -4.71
C PRO A 193 23.02 27.39 -3.39
N GLY A 194 21.90 28.09 -3.50
CA GLY A 194 21.04 28.44 -2.38
C GLY A 194 19.58 28.13 -2.68
N PHE A 195 18.88 27.50 -1.75
CA PHE A 195 17.44 27.27 -1.82
C PHE A 195 16.70 28.44 -1.18
N ARG A 196 15.73 29.00 -1.90
CA ARG A 196 14.89 30.11 -1.42
C ARG A 196 13.42 29.72 -1.43
N VAL A 197 12.70 30.16 -0.41
CA VAL A 197 11.23 30.22 -0.40
C VAL A 197 10.84 31.68 -0.62
N LEU A 198 10.05 31.94 -1.65
CA LEU A 198 9.88 33.26 -2.25
C LEU A 198 11.26 33.86 -2.60
N ASP A 199 11.68 34.93 -1.93
CA ASP A 199 13.03 35.53 -2.05
C ASP A 199 13.93 35.31 -0.82
N VAL A 200 13.43 34.63 0.23
CA VAL A 200 14.17 34.37 1.48
C VAL A 200 15.05 33.13 1.32
N PRO A 201 16.39 33.22 1.43
CA PRO A 201 17.26 32.05 1.42
C PRO A 201 17.12 31.25 2.73
N ILE A 202 16.92 29.94 2.61
CA ILE A 202 16.80 29.01 3.75
C ILE A 202 18.04 28.11 3.87
N LEU A 203 18.56 27.63 2.73
CA LEU A 203 19.75 26.78 2.68
C LEU A 203 20.77 27.37 1.71
N TYR A 204 22.05 27.19 2.01
CA TYR A 204 23.16 27.47 1.10
C TYR A 204 24.21 26.35 1.21
N PHE A 205 24.88 26.05 0.11
CA PHE A 205 26.02 25.12 0.09
C PHE A 205 27.16 25.75 -0.73
N PRO A 206 28.44 25.42 -0.47
CA PRO A 206 29.55 25.94 -1.28
C PRO A 206 29.55 25.34 -2.70
N TRP A 207 29.14 24.08 -2.82
CA TRP A 207 29.08 23.32 -4.06
C TRP A 207 28.00 22.23 -3.96
N SER A 208 27.43 21.85 -5.10
CA SER A 208 26.49 20.73 -5.24
C SER A 208 26.68 20.03 -6.57
N MET A 209 26.49 18.71 -6.61
CA MET A 209 26.34 17.95 -7.85
C MET A 209 24.95 17.30 -7.88
N PHE A 210 24.20 17.55 -8.95
CA PHE A 210 22.91 16.91 -9.21
C PHE A 210 23.03 15.97 -10.42
N PRO A 211 22.39 14.78 -10.41
CA PRO A 211 22.30 13.93 -11.59
C PRO A 211 21.56 14.63 -12.73
N VAL A 212 22.07 14.53 -13.96
CA VAL A 212 21.34 14.87 -15.20
C VAL A 212 20.97 13.60 -15.98
N LYS A 213 21.58 12.46 -15.62
CA LYS A 213 21.32 11.13 -16.18
C LYS A 213 19.90 10.61 -15.92
N THR A 214 19.46 9.76 -16.84
CA THR A 214 18.30 8.84 -16.75
C THR A 214 18.43 7.79 -15.65
N GLU A 215 19.66 7.38 -15.32
CA GLU A 215 19.96 6.21 -14.53
C GLU A 215 19.81 6.44 -13.02
N ARG A 216 19.42 5.39 -12.28
CA ARG A 216 19.33 5.41 -10.82
C ARG A 216 20.73 5.62 -10.24
N GLN A 217 20.96 6.68 -9.46
CA GLN A 217 22.26 6.98 -8.83
C GLN A 217 22.20 6.93 -7.31
N SER A 218 23.29 6.50 -6.68
CA SER A 218 23.46 6.49 -5.23
C SER A 218 23.71 7.90 -4.68
N GLY A 219 23.18 8.22 -3.50
CA GLY A 219 23.35 9.52 -2.88
C GLY A 219 22.53 9.70 -1.60
N ILE A 220 22.81 10.78 -0.87
CA ILE A 220 22.00 11.19 0.30
C ILE A 220 20.68 11.78 -0.22
N LEU A 221 19.56 11.23 0.23
CA LEU A 221 18.23 11.76 -0.02
C LEU A 221 17.94 12.97 0.87
N PHE A 222 16.91 13.75 0.54
CA PHE A 222 16.51 14.88 1.38
C PHE A 222 16.13 14.39 2.80
N PRO A 223 16.71 14.96 3.89
CA PRO A 223 16.41 14.51 5.25
C PRO A 223 14.94 14.71 5.62
N GLU A 224 14.35 13.68 6.25
CA GLU A 224 13.00 13.74 6.78
C GLU A 224 13.04 14.40 8.17
N PHE A 225 12.26 15.46 8.37
CA PHE A 225 12.08 16.15 9.65
C PHE A 225 10.68 15.89 10.18
N SER A 226 10.58 15.44 11.42
CA SER A 226 9.33 15.05 12.08
C SER A 226 9.27 15.61 13.50
N SER A 227 8.08 15.68 14.09
CA SER A 227 7.91 15.99 15.52
C SER A 227 6.60 15.42 16.04
N SER A 228 6.60 14.83 17.23
CA SER A 228 5.39 14.31 17.88
C SER A 228 5.32 14.65 19.37
N SER A 229 4.12 14.66 19.94
CA SER A 229 3.92 14.84 21.39
C SER A 229 4.49 13.69 22.23
N LYS A 230 4.57 12.47 21.67
CA LYS A 230 5.09 11.27 22.34
C LYS A 230 6.63 11.27 22.42
N TRP A 231 7.30 11.68 21.33
CA TRP A 231 8.75 11.52 21.12
C TRP A 231 9.55 12.82 20.95
N GLY A 232 8.91 13.97 20.76
CA GLY A 232 9.60 15.23 20.44
C GLY A 232 10.07 15.30 18.97
N PRO A 233 11.05 16.17 18.66
CA PRO A 233 11.56 16.36 17.30
C PRO A 233 12.37 15.14 16.84
N GLN A 234 12.36 14.88 15.54
CA GLN A 234 13.01 13.74 14.89
C GLN A 234 13.68 14.21 13.60
N ILE A 235 14.84 13.63 13.28
CA ILE A 235 15.52 13.81 11.99
C ILE A 235 16.02 12.45 11.50
N LYS A 236 15.70 12.11 10.25
CA LYS A 236 16.14 10.89 9.57
C LYS A 236 16.89 11.28 8.29
N VAL A 237 18.10 10.74 8.13
CA VAL A 237 18.97 11.01 6.98
C VAL A 237 19.11 9.72 6.17
N PRO A 238 18.47 9.60 5.00
CA PRO A 238 18.57 8.41 4.15
C PRO A 238 19.73 8.54 3.15
N PHE A 239 20.50 7.47 3.01
CA PHE A 239 21.42 7.23 1.90
C PHE A 239 20.84 6.14 1.01
N TYR A 240 20.54 6.50 -0.24
CA TYR A 240 20.08 5.59 -1.27
C TYR A 240 21.27 5.02 -2.06
N TRP A 241 21.26 3.72 -2.32
CA TRP A 241 22.28 2.98 -3.04
C TRP A 241 21.65 2.25 -4.23
N ALA A 242 21.95 2.73 -5.43
CA ALA A 242 21.69 1.98 -6.66
C ALA A 242 22.76 0.88 -6.79
N ILE A 243 22.38 -0.37 -6.52
CA ILE A 243 23.29 -1.53 -6.57
C ILE A 243 23.36 -2.06 -8.01
N ALA A 244 22.19 -2.23 -8.63
CA ALA A 244 22.02 -2.68 -10.02
C ALA A 244 20.73 -2.06 -10.60
N PRO A 245 20.46 -2.15 -11.92
CA PRO A 245 19.20 -1.69 -12.49
C PRO A 245 17.96 -2.29 -11.80
N ASN A 246 18.09 -3.53 -11.31
CA ASN A 246 17.03 -4.32 -10.69
C ASN A 246 17.22 -4.58 -9.17
N GLN A 247 18.18 -3.91 -8.51
CA GLN A 247 18.41 -4.02 -7.07
C GLN A 247 18.83 -2.67 -6.47
N ASP A 248 18.24 -2.31 -5.34
CA ASP A 248 18.58 -1.08 -4.62
C ASP A 248 18.45 -1.25 -3.10
N ALA A 249 19.21 -0.44 -2.37
CA ALA A 249 19.09 -0.32 -0.93
C ALA A 249 18.92 1.14 -0.51
N THR A 250 18.27 1.37 0.63
CA THR A 250 18.22 2.67 1.33
C THR A 250 18.58 2.44 2.78
N VAL A 251 19.76 2.90 3.21
CA VAL A 251 20.21 2.85 4.60
C VAL A 251 19.97 4.21 5.22
N TYR A 252 19.44 4.28 6.43
CA TYR A 252 19.12 5.54 7.11
C TYR A 252 19.48 5.52 8.58
N VAL A 253 19.84 6.70 9.08
CA VAL A 253 20.06 6.95 10.51
C VAL A 253 19.05 8.01 10.97
N GLU A 254 18.34 7.72 12.06
CA GLU A 254 17.29 8.55 12.62
C GLU A 254 17.58 8.88 14.09
N ARG A 255 17.57 10.16 14.45
CA ARG A 255 17.62 10.62 15.84
C ARG A 255 16.21 10.90 16.34
N ILE A 256 15.77 10.15 17.34
CA ILE A 256 14.40 10.27 17.89
C ILE A 256 14.42 11.04 19.22
N GLY A 257 13.93 12.28 19.20
CA GLY A 257 13.85 13.16 20.38
C GLY A 257 15.19 13.73 20.84
N ASP A 258 15.15 14.52 21.92
CA ASP A 258 16.32 15.19 22.50
C ASP A 258 16.93 14.36 23.67
N LYS A 259 17.34 15.01 24.76
CA LYS A 259 17.74 14.35 26.03
C LYS A 259 16.59 13.59 26.73
N ARG A 260 15.35 13.69 26.24
CA ARG A 260 14.17 12.91 26.67
C ARG A 260 13.69 11.92 25.58
N GLY A 261 14.44 11.81 24.49
CA GLY A 261 14.13 10.99 23.34
C GLY A 261 14.37 9.48 23.55
N ARG A 262 14.44 8.74 22.44
CA ARG A 262 14.69 7.28 22.41
C ARG A 262 16.12 6.93 21.99
N GLY A 263 16.91 7.90 21.52
CA GLY A 263 18.29 7.69 21.07
C GLY A 263 18.43 7.72 19.55
N TRP A 264 19.33 6.89 19.02
CA TRP A 264 19.59 6.70 17.59
C TRP A 264 18.99 5.37 17.11
N LYS A 265 18.23 5.43 16.02
CA LYS A 265 17.72 4.28 15.27
C LYS A 265 18.47 4.19 13.94
N GLU A 266 18.87 2.99 13.57
CA GLU A 266 19.49 2.64 12.31
C GLU A 266 18.51 1.75 11.54
N GLY A 267 18.38 1.96 10.24
CA GLY A 267 17.47 1.19 9.40
C GLY A 267 18.01 0.97 8.00
N ALA A 268 17.59 -0.12 7.39
CA ALA A 268 17.92 -0.47 6.01
C ALA A 268 16.69 -1.05 5.32
N GLU A 269 16.42 -0.59 4.10
CA GLU A 269 15.49 -1.22 3.16
C GLU A 269 16.29 -1.72 1.96
N TYR A 270 16.04 -2.94 1.51
CA TYR A 270 16.61 -3.55 0.32
C TYR A 270 15.48 -4.09 -0.57
N ARG A 271 15.54 -3.80 -1.86
CA ARG A 271 14.52 -4.19 -2.86
C ARG A 271 15.19 -4.84 -4.05
N TYR A 272 14.55 -5.86 -4.60
CA TYR A 272 15.08 -6.62 -5.72
C TYR A 272 13.97 -7.12 -6.64
N ALA A 273 14.26 -7.14 -7.95
CA ALA A 273 13.45 -7.78 -8.98
C ALA A 273 14.37 -8.65 -9.85
N TRP A 274 14.60 -9.89 -9.45
CA TRP A 274 15.45 -10.82 -10.22
C TRP A 274 14.83 -11.15 -11.58
N SER A 275 13.50 -11.13 -11.68
CA SER A 275 12.76 -11.10 -12.94
C SER A 275 11.37 -10.48 -12.72
N THR A 276 10.56 -10.36 -13.79
CA THR A 276 9.11 -10.05 -13.69
C THR A 276 8.29 -11.14 -12.99
N GLN A 277 8.92 -12.27 -12.63
CA GLN A 277 8.33 -13.40 -11.92
C GLN A 277 9.03 -13.68 -10.57
N ALA A 278 9.94 -12.82 -10.11
CA ALA A 278 10.73 -13.03 -8.90
C ALA A 278 11.17 -11.67 -8.31
N GLN A 279 10.46 -11.20 -7.29
CA GLN A 279 10.69 -9.89 -6.69
C GLN A 279 10.48 -9.92 -5.16
N GLY A 280 11.03 -8.93 -4.47
CA GLY A 280 10.80 -8.78 -3.04
C GLY A 280 11.43 -7.55 -2.41
N LYS A 281 11.14 -7.39 -1.13
CA LYS A 281 11.58 -6.29 -0.27
C LYS A 281 11.95 -6.86 1.10
N ILE A 282 13.05 -6.39 1.66
CA ILE A 282 13.46 -6.69 3.04
C ILE A 282 13.74 -5.34 3.70
N SER A 283 13.13 -5.07 4.86
CA SER A 283 13.52 -3.94 5.71
C SER A 283 13.87 -4.41 7.12
N GLY A 284 14.96 -3.85 7.65
CA GLY A 284 15.44 -4.08 9.00
C GLY A 284 15.62 -2.76 9.72
N ASN A 285 15.24 -2.71 11.01
CA ASN A 285 15.48 -1.57 11.88
C ASN A 285 16.10 -2.03 13.19
N TYR A 286 16.94 -1.19 13.80
CA TYR A 286 17.54 -1.39 15.11
C TYR A 286 17.63 -0.06 15.86
N ILE A 287 17.27 -0.03 17.14
CA ILE A 287 17.41 1.11 18.04
C ILE A 287 17.88 0.62 19.40
N TRP A 288 18.89 1.30 19.94
CA TRP A 288 19.21 1.22 21.36
C TRP A 288 18.34 2.23 22.11
N ASP A 289 17.23 1.75 22.67
CA ASP A 289 16.18 2.57 23.29
C ASP A 289 16.65 3.18 24.62
N GLU A 290 17.37 4.31 24.53
CA GLU A 290 18.06 4.97 25.66
C GLU A 290 17.14 5.17 26.88
N ARG A 291 15.86 5.46 26.61
CA ARG A 291 14.80 5.73 27.58
C ARG A 291 14.44 4.51 28.42
N GLY A 292 14.38 3.33 27.79
CA GLY A 292 13.55 2.20 28.23
C GLY A 292 12.05 2.54 28.21
N ASP A 293 11.16 1.54 28.10
CA ASP A 293 9.72 1.83 28.09
C ASP A 293 9.16 2.05 29.50
N LYS A 294 9.46 3.21 30.08
CA LYS A 294 8.88 3.66 31.36
C LYS A 294 7.41 4.11 31.23
N SER A 295 6.62 3.49 30.35
CA SER A 295 5.18 3.75 30.21
C SER A 295 4.40 3.30 31.44
N LEU A 296 4.87 2.22 32.09
CA LEU A 296 4.31 1.67 33.32
C LEU A 296 5.39 1.60 34.40
N TRP A 297 5.00 1.85 35.65
CA TRP A 297 5.89 1.90 36.82
C TRP A 297 6.39 0.52 37.30
N TRP A 298 6.06 -0.54 36.55
CA TRP A 298 6.62 -1.88 36.70
C TRP A 298 7.47 -2.32 35.49
N ASP A 299 7.42 -1.64 34.33
CA ASP A 299 8.14 -2.06 33.11
C ASP A 299 9.61 -1.60 33.12
N GLU A 300 10.40 -2.14 34.05
CA GLU A 300 11.86 -2.02 34.02
C GLU A 300 12.47 -2.99 32.99
N ARG A 301 12.24 -2.71 31.69
CA ARG A 301 12.88 -3.44 30.59
C ARG A 301 14.39 -3.48 30.76
N LYS A 302 14.91 -4.69 30.96
CA LYS A 302 16.36 -4.95 31.13
C LYS A 302 17.13 -4.87 29.81
N ASP A 303 16.48 -5.19 28.70
CA ASP A 303 17.05 -4.97 27.37
C ASP A 303 16.53 -3.66 26.76
N LYS A 304 17.44 -2.95 26.06
CA LYS A 304 17.18 -1.72 25.30
C LYS A 304 17.28 -1.96 23.78
N SER A 305 17.72 -3.15 23.38
CA SER A 305 17.95 -3.56 22.00
C SER A 305 16.62 -3.86 21.31
N ARG A 306 16.05 -2.89 20.59
CA ARG A 306 14.78 -3.06 19.89
C ARG A 306 15.00 -3.04 18.40
N TRP A 307 14.38 -3.99 17.69
CA TRP A 307 14.55 -4.21 16.27
C TRP A 307 13.27 -4.74 15.61
N SER A 308 13.22 -4.64 14.28
CA SER A 308 12.21 -5.27 13.42
C SER A 308 12.84 -5.80 12.15
N ILE A 309 12.33 -6.91 11.62
CA ILE A 309 12.63 -7.43 10.29
C ILE A 309 11.28 -7.68 9.58
N PHE A 310 11.09 -7.01 8.45
CA PHE A 310 9.97 -7.22 7.54
C PHE A 310 10.52 -7.77 6.21
N ALA A 311 9.96 -8.87 5.70
CA ALA A 311 10.44 -9.46 4.44
C ALA A 311 9.29 -9.97 3.57
N GLU A 312 9.12 -9.36 2.41
CA GLU A 312 8.14 -9.67 1.38
C GLU A 312 8.87 -10.32 0.18
N HIS A 313 8.31 -11.41 -0.37
CA HIS A 313 8.81 -12.06 -1.59
C HIS A 313 7.65 -12.73 -2.33
N ASP A 314 7.53 -12.50 -3.64
CA ASP A 314 6.68 -13.28 -4.55
C ASP A 314 7.58 -13.80 -5.69
N GLN A 315 7.56 -15.12 -5.88
CA GLN A 315 8.25 -15.77 -6.98
C GLN A 315 7.40 -16.88 -7.60
N THR A 316 7.10 -16.73 -8.89
CA THR A 316 6.52 -17.77 -9.75
C THR A 316 7.63 -18.51 -10.49
N PHE A 317 7.73 -19.82 -10.26
CA PHE A 317 8.70 -20.70 -10.91
C PHE A 317 8.14 -21.28 -12.22
N SER A 318 9.06 -21.78 -13.07
CA SER A 318 8.69 -22.58 -14.24
C SER A 318 7.75 -23.74 -13.86
N LYS A 319 6.83 -24.11 -14.76
CA LYS A 319 5.80 -25.14 -14.55
C LYS A 319 4.70 -24.79 -13.52
N GLY A 320 4.56 -23.51 -13.13
CA GLY A 320 3.39 -23.00 -12.42
C GLY A 320 3.37 -23.24 -10.91
N TYR A 321 4.53 -23.45 -10.30
CA TYR A 321 4.69 -23.39 -8.84
C TYR A 321 4.92 -21.94 -8.42
N TYR A 322 4.45 -21.54 -7.23
CA TYR A 322 4.73 -20.25 -6.63
C TYR A 322 5.28 -20.41 -5.20
N LEU A 323 6.09 -19.43 -4.79
CA LEU A 323 6.50 -19.16 -3.43
C LEU A 323 6.05 -17.73 -3.11
N ARG A 324 5.35 -17.56 -1.99
CA ARG A 324 5.04 -16.28 -1.38
C ARG A 324 5.51 -16.26 0.05
N THR A 325 6.08 -15.14 0.47
CA THR A 325 6.58 -14.95 1.82
C THR A 325 6.25 -13.55 2.31
N ASN A 326 5.73 -13.46 3.52
CA ASN A 326 5.51 -12.23 4.26
C ASN A 326 5.97 -12.47 5.71
N ILE A 327 7.17 -12.03 6.09
CA ILE A 327 7.70 -12.18 7.46
C ILE A 327 7.56 -10.85 8.20
N ASN A 328 6.98 -10.88 9.41
CA ASN A 328 6.76 -9.72 10.27
C ASN A 328 7.32 -10.00 11.67
N TRP A 329 8.65 -9.93 11.80
CA TRP A 329 9.35 -10.28 13.04
C TRP A 329 9.78 -9.03 13.80
N VAL A 330 9.35 -8.89 15.06
CA VAL A 330 9.71 -7.74 15.91
C VAL A 330 10.28 -8.18 17.24
N SER A 331 11.28 -7.45 17.72
CA SER A 331 11.95 -7.63 19.02
C SER A 331 11.04 -7.65 20.25
N ASP A 332 9.97 -6.86 20.25
CA ASP A 332 9.05 -6.75 21.38
C ASP A 332 7.62 -6.46 20.92
N LYS A 333 6.63 -6.91 21.70
CA LYS A 333 5.21 -6.71 21.38
C LYS A 333 4.75 -5.25 21.30
N ASN A 334 5.48 -4.30 21.89
CA ASN A 334 5.15 -2.87 21.80
C ASN A 334 5.87 -2.17 20.62
N TYR A 335 6.73 -2.87 19.86
CA TYR A 335 7.41 -2.30 18.68
C TYR A 335 6.41 -1.65 17.69
N PRO A 336 5.28 -2.31 17.32
CA PRO A 336 4.30 -1.72 16.40
C PRO A 336 3.61 -0.44 16.90
N VAL A 337 3.52 -0.27 18.23
CA VAL A 337 2.84 0.86 18.88
C VAL A 337 3.79 2.04 19.13
N ASP A 338 5.09 1.78 19.21
CA ASP A 338 6.12 2.81 19.37
C ASP A 338 6.69 3.31 18.04
N PHE A 339 6.84 2.41 17.06
CA PHE A 339 7.51 2.62 15.78
C PHE A 339 6.57 2.33 14.60
N SER A 340 5.33 2.81 14.66
CA SER A 340 4.31 2.62 13.63
C SER A 340 4.62 3.24 12.26
N SER A 341 5.75 3.97 12.15
CA SER A 341 6.38 4.47 10.93
C SER A 341 7.17 3.40 10.17
N ASP A 342 7.65 2.39 10.87
CA ASP A 342 8.70 1.48 10.41
C ASP A 342 8.12 0.18 9.81
N ILE A 343 6.80 0.00 9.97
CA ILE A 343 6.03 -1.21 9.62
C ILE A 343 5.33 -1.01 8.27
N PRO A 344 5.30 -2.04 7.40
CA PRO A 344 4.49 -2.05 6.18
C PRO A 344 3.03 -1.65 6.43
N LYS A 345 2.43 -0.94 5.46
CA LYS A 345 1.09 -0.35 5.62
C LYS A 345 0.03 -1.39 6.00
N GLU A 346 0.14 -2.60 5.45
CA GLU A 346 -0.82 -3.69 5.60
C GLU A 346 -0.61 -4.39 6.95
N THR A 347 0.59 -4.88 7.25
CA THR A 347 1.01 -5.38 8.58
C THR A 347 0.59 -4.46 9.74
N ARG A 348 0.61 -3.13 9.55
CA ARG A 348 0.18 -2.16 10.56
C ARG A 348 -1.33 -2.15 10.79
N ILE A 349 -2.14 -2.47 9.79
CA ILE A 349 -3.60 -2.65 9.95
C ILE A 349 -3.85 -3.87 10.83
N ASP A 350 -3.17 -4.98 10.57
CA ASP A 350 -3.30 -6.21 11.37
C ASP A 350 -2.83 -6.00 12.82
N ALA A 351 -1.66 -5.39 12.99
CA ALA A 351 -1.10 -5.07 14.31
C ALA A 351 -2.03 -4.18 15.17
N THR A 352 -2.84 -3.33 14.55
CA THR A 352 -3.74 -2.39 15.27
C THR A 352 -5.19 -2.86 15.35
N SER A 353 -5.64 -3.72 14.44
CA SER A 353 -7.03 -4.18 14.36
C SER A 353 -7.22 -5.57 14.96
N LEU A 354 -6.22 -6.44 14.83
CA LEU A 354 -6.22 -7.82 15.32
C LEU A 354 -5.34 -8.01 16.57
N ASN A 355 -4.52 -7.01 16.93
CA ASN A 355 -3.52 -7.10 18.01
C ASN A 355 -2.57 -8.30 17.87
N GLN A 356 -2.20 -8.63 16.63
CA GLN A 356 -1.25 -9.69 16.28
C GLN A 356 -0.44 -9.30 15.04
N LEU A 357 0.72 -9.93 14.86
CA LEU A 357 1.44 -9.99 13.59
C LEU A 357 1.33 -11.42 13.05
N GLU A 358 1.07 -11.55 11.76
CA GLU A 358 1.16 -12.82 11.03
C GLU A 358 2.47 -12.84 10.22
N SER A 359 3.14 -13.98 10.17
CA SER A 359 4.26 -14.25 9.26
C SER A 359 4.00 -15.54 8.52
N THR A 360 3.97 -15.49 7.19
CA THR A 360 3.46 -16.60 6.36
C THR A 360 4.45 -16.92 5.24
N ILE A 361 4.71 -18.21 5.04
CA ILE A 361 5.43 -18.75 3.88
C ILE A 361 4.49 -19.73 3.18
N SER A 362 4.00 -19.38 2.00
CA SER A 362 3.09 -20.18 1.18
C SER A 362 3.82 -20.71 -0.05
N VAL A 363 3.85 -22.04 -0.22
CA VAL A 363 4.35 -22.71 -1.42
C VAL A 363 3.21 -23.50 -2.04
N GLY A 364 2.90 -23.24 -3.30
CA GLY A 364 1.76 -23.88 -3.94
C GLY A 364 1.85 -24.02 -5.45
N LYS A 365 0.81 -24.63 -6.00
CA LYS A 365 0.60 -24.81 -7.43
C LYS A 365 -0.88 -24.96 -7.75
N ASN A 366 -1.27 -24.33 -8.86
CA ASN A 366 -2.59 -24.47 -9.46
C ASN A 366 -2.49 -25.34 -10.73
N TRP A 367 -3.44 -26.25 -10.89
CA TRP A 367 -3.73 -27.01 -12.10
C TRP A 367 -5.15 -26.65 -12.59
N GLU A 368 -5.53 -27.12 -13.77
CA GLU A 368 -6.90 -26.95 -14.29
C GLU A 368 -7.95 -27.74 -13.48
N TRP A 369 -7.53 -28.80 -12.79
CA TRP A 369 -8.40 -29.69 -11.99
C TRP A 369 -8.42 -29.38 -10.48
N GLY A 370 -7.55 -28.49 -9.99
CA GLY A 370 -7.43 -28.21 -8.56
C GLY A 370 -6.20 -27.38 -8.19
N ALA A 371 -6.02 -27.12 -6.90
CA ALA A 371 -4.85 -26.46 -6.34
C ALA A 371 -4.29 -27.23 -5.14
N LEU A 372 -2.98 -27.13 -4.93
CA LEU A 372 -2.28 -27.56 -3.72
C LEU A 372 -1.49 -26.35 -3.20
N GLU A 373 -1.73 -25.97 -1.95
CA GLU A 373 -0.99 -24.92 -1.26
C GLU A 373 -0.48 -25.47 0.08
N THR A 374 0.68 -24.99 0.52
CA THR A 374 1.31 -25.39 1.78
C THR A 374 1.86 -24.15 2.46
N ASP A 375 1.24 -23.81 3.57
CA ASP A 375 1.48 -22.61 4.34
C ASP A 375 2.23 -22.94 5.62
N ALA A 376 3.14 -22.06 6.03
CA ALA A 376 3.72 -22.04 7.36
C ALA A 376 3.38 -20.69 8.00
N TYR A 377 2.39 -20.69 8.89
CA TYR A 377 1.96 -19.50 9.63
C TYR A 377 2.64 -19.42 11.00
N TYR A 378 3.34 -18.33 11.23
CA TYR A 378 3.90 -17.93 12.52
C TYR A 378 3.23 -16.65 13.01
N PHE A 379 2.38 -16.76 14.02
CA PHE A 379 1.65 -15.66 14.64
C PHE A 379 2.38 -15.13 15.88
N ARG A 380 2.37 -13.81 16.07
CA ARG A 380 2.87 -13.13 17.27
C ARG A 380 1.84 -12.19 17.87
N ARG A 381 1.29 -12.56 19.03
CA ARG A 381 0.26 -11.78 19.73
C ARG A 381 0.87 -10.52 20.38
N LEU A 382 0.21 -9.38 20.22
CA LEU A 382 0.66 -8.06 20.74
C LEU A 382 -0.09 -7.64 22.03
N TYR A 383 -0.96 -8.50 22.54
CA TYR A 383 -1.94 -8.19 23.58
C TYR A 383 -1.35 -7.94 24.99
N PHE A 384 -2.15 -7.27 25.82
CA PHE A 384 -1.92 -7.03 27.24
C PHE A 384 -3.08 -7.60 28.06
N PRO A 385 -2.86 -8.56 28.98
CA PRO A 385 -3.89 -9.00 29.92
C PRO A 385 -4.10 -7.97 31.06
N ASP A 386 -4.51 -6.76 30.70
CA ASP A 386 -4.65 -5.60 31.61
C ASP A 386 -6.00 -5.57 32.35
N GLU A 387 -6.41 -6.70 32.95
CA GLU A 387 -7.55 -6.74 33.88
C GLU A 387 -7.13 -7.23 35.28
N PHE A 388 -7.04 -6.26 36.21
CA PHE A 388 -6.87 -6.42 37.66
C PHE A 388 -5.53 -6.98 38.18
N PRO A 389 -4.50 -6.13 38.38
CA PRO A 389 -3.44 -6.42 39.34
C PRO A 389 -4.03 -6.51 40.76
N THR A 390 -4.23 -7.73 41.27
CA THR A 390 -4.70 -7.98 42.64
C THR A 390 -3.60 -7.62 43.64
N PRO A 391 -3.83 -6.68 44.59
CA PRO A 391 -2.79 -6.24 45.51
C PRO A 391 -2.25 -7.40 46.37
N GLY A 392 -0.95 -7.66 46.25
CA GLY A 392 -0.26 -8.74 46.98
C GLY A 392 0.09 -9.97 46.15
N PHE A 393 -0.35 -10.05 44.88
CA PHE A 393 0.23 -11.00 43.92
C PHE A 393 1.42 -10.34 43.20
N ASP A 394 2.53 -11.06 43.07
CA ASP A 394 3.61 -10.68 42.16
C ASP A 394 3.18 -11.09 40.74
N PRO A 395 2.98 -10.16 39.78
CA PRO A 395 2.53 -10.49 38.42
C PRO A 395 3.60 -11.21 37.57
N ASN A 396 4.79 -11.44 38.12
CA ASN A 396 6.00 -11.82 37.40
C ASN A 396 6.18 -13.34 37.21
N PRO A 397 5.35 -13.93 36.35
CA PRO A 397 5.89 -14.76 35.27
C PRO A 397 5.47 -14.27 33.88
N LEU A 398 4.41 -13.46 33.77
CA LEU A 398 3.76 -13.09 32.51
C LEU A 398 4.46 -11.92 31.77
N HIS A 399 5.65 -11.54 32.23
CA HIS A 399 6.44 -10.41 31.71
C HIS A 399 7.58 -10.82 30.75
N ALA A 400 7.69 -12.09 30.40
CA ALA A 400 8.46 -12.47 29.23
C ALA A 400 7.75 -12.00 27.96
N ASP A 401 8.49 -11.43 27.01
CA ASP A 401 8.01 -11.14 25.65
C ASP A 401 7.91 -12.42 24.78
N ASP A 402 7.67 -13.55 25.45
CA ASP A 402 7.71 -14.89 24.90
C ASP A 402 6.48 -15.16 24.03
N ASN A 403 6.73 -15.64 22.82
CA ASN A 403 5.70 -15.98 21.86
C ASN A 403 5.31 -17.46 21.88
N GLY A 404 5.94 -18.28 22.74
CA GLY A 404 5.68 -19.72 22.86
C GLY A 404 4.20 -20.04 23.10
N ILE A 405 3.50 -19.23 23.90
CA ILE A 405 2.06 -19.39 24.17
C ILE A 405 1.13 -18.99 23.02
N THR A 406 1.65 -18.39 21.95
CA THR A 406 0.87 -18.15 20.72
C THR A 406 0.87 -19.44 19.89
N MET A 407 -0.30 -19.90 19.44
CA MET A 407 -0.39 -21.08 18.58
C MET A 407 0.13 -20.77 17.18
N GLN A 408 0.92 -21.69 16.65
CA GLN A 408 1.54 -21.65 15.32
C GLN A 408 0.96 -22.77 14.45
N MET A 409 0.90 -22.58 13.13
CA MET A 409 0.36 -23.56 12.17
C MET A 409 1.44 -23.93 11.15
N LEU A 410 2.20 -24.99 11.46
CA LEU A 410 3.53 -25.24 10.89
C LEU A 410 3.73 -26.72 10.52
N PRO A 411 3.29 -27.17 9.32
CA PRO A 411 2.58 -26.43 8.28
C PRO A 411 1.05 -26.63 8.34
N GLN A 412 0.34 -25.85 7.51
CA GLN A 412 -0.96 -26.21 6.95
C GLN A 412 -0.79 -26.62 5.48
N VAL A 413 -1.52 -27.62 5.02
CA VAL A 413 -1.55 -28.10 3.63
C VAL A 413 -3.00 -28.11 3.17
N ASN A 414 -3.32 -27.37 2.11
CA ASN A 414 -4.66 -27.29 1.52
C ASN A 414 -4.62 -27.91 0.13
N LEU A 415 -5.52 -28.87 -0.15
CA LEU A 415 -5.71 -29.48 -1.46
C LEU A 415 -7.18 -29.34 -1.86
N SER A 416 -7.44 -28.52 -2.89
CA SER A 416 -8.77 -28.25 -3.42
C SER A 416 -8.92 -28.91 -4.78
N LEU A 417 -9.78 -29.92 -4.91
CA LEU A 417 -10.21 -30.46 -6.21
C LEU A 417 -11.41 -29.65 -6.70
N TYR A 418 -11.21 -28.89 -7.78
CA TYR A 418 -12.27 -28.05 -8.36
C TYR A 418 -13.43 -28.89 -8.90
N GLN A 419 -14.63 -28.31 -8.90
CA GLN A 419 -15.87 -28.96 -9.35
C GLN A 419 -15.74 -29.50 -10.78
N ASN A 420 -15.56 -30.81 -10.90
CA ASN A 420 -15.32 -31.52 -12.16
C ASN A 420 -16.44 -32.53 -12.45
N ARG A 421 -16.69 -32.77 -13.74
CA ARG A 421 -17.71 -33.74 -14.18
C ARG A 421 -17.20 -35.17 -13.98
N LEU A 422 -18.01 -36.01 -13.34
CA LEU A 422 -17.67 -37.42 -13.11
C LEU A 422 -17.91 -38.22 -14.39
N LEU A 423 -16.85 -38.39 -15.20
CA LEU A 423 -16.91 -39.05 -16.51
C LEU A 423 -17.98 -38.39 -17.41
N GLU A 424 -18.74 -39.18 -18.16
CA GLU A 424 -19.84 -38.69 -19.00
C GLU A 424 -21.17 -38.50 -18.24
N THR A 425 -21.22 -38.77 -16.93
CA THR A 425 -22.45 -38.65 -16.13
C THR A 425 -22.85 -37.17 -15.92
N PRO A 426 -24.11 -36.85 -15.54
CA PRO A 426 -24.49 -35.49 -15.16
C PRO A 426 -24.04 -35.10 -13.74
N ILE A 427 -23.26 -35.96 -13.07
CA ILE A 427 -22.79 -35.78 -11.70
C ILE A 427 -21.48 -34.98 -11.72
N PHE A 428 -21.35 -34.04 -10.79
CA PHE A 428 -20.12 -33.29 -10.53
C PHE A 428 -19.59 -33.62 -9.14
N TYR A 429 -18.28 -33.64 -9.01
CA TYR A 429 -17.58 -33.87 -7.74
C TYR A 429 -16.58 -32.75 -7.49
N GLU A 430 -16.39 -32.41 -6.22
CA GLU A 430 -15.38 -31.51 -5.69
C GLU A 430 -14.89 -32.09 -4.35
N MET A 431 -13.69 -31.71 -3.90
CA MET A 431 -13.17 -32.16 -2.62
C MET A 431 -12.19 -31.16 -2.05
N GLU A 432 -12.44 -30.70 -0.83
CA GLU A 432 -11.45 -29.97 -0.04
C GLU A 432 -10.74 -30.94 0.91
N VAL A 433 -9.43 -30.79 1.08
CA VAL A 433 -8.65 -31.49 2.11
C VAL A 433 -7.71 -30.50 2.78
N GLN A 434 -7.71 -30.44 4.11
CA GLN A 434 -6.84 -29.57 4.90
C GLN A 434 -6.13 -30.35 6.01
N GLY A 435 -4.81 -30.46 5.91
CA GLY A 435 -3.95 -31.04 6.94
C GLY A 435 -3.16 -29.95 7.68
N THR A 436 -3.40 -29.74 8.98
CA THR A 436 -2.75 -28.69 9.78
C THR A 436 -2.01 -29.29 10.97
N ASN A 437 -0.75 -28.93 11.16
CA ASN A 437 0.00 -29.17 12.39
C ASN A 437 -0.07 -27.93 13.31
N TYR A 438 -0.50 -28.12 14.55
CA TYR A 438 -0.60 -27.09 15.57
C TYR A 438 0.54 -27.22 16.59
N TRP A 439 1.25 -26.12 16.82
CA TRP A 439 2.38 -26.07 17.75
C TRP A 439 2.25 -24.90 18.71
N ARG A 440 2.43 -25.15 20.01
CA ARG A 440 2.46 -24.14 21.08
C ARG A 440 3.35 -24.63 22.24
N GLU A 441 4.09 -23.74 22.86
CA GLU A 441 4.77 -24.00 24.13
C GLU A 441 3.94 -23.46 25.30
N GLU A 442 3.64 -24.29 26.29
CA GLU A 442 2.79 -23.94 27.44
C GLU A 442 3.67 -23.43 28.59
N LEU A 443 3.57 -22.13 28.91
CA LEU A 443 4.28 -21.52 30.04
C LEU A 443 3.62 -21.92 31.38
N SER A 444 4.43 -22.44 32.30
CA SER A 444 4.00 -22.81 33.65
C SER A 444 4.44 -21.78 34.69
N ASN A 445 3.56 -21.48 35.67
CA ASN A 445 3.89 -20.67 36.85
C ASN A 445 3.59 -21.45 38.14
N PRO A 446 4.53 -21.59 39.11
CA PRO A 446 4.32 -22.41 40.30
C PRO A 446 3.32 -21.89 41.35
N ALA A 447 2.83 -20.64 41.24
CA ALA A 447 2.20 -19.91 42.36
C ALA A 447 0.90 -20.51 42.94
N THR A 448 0.27 -21.49 42.29
CA THR A 448 -0.95 -22.17 42.78
C THR A 448 -0.80 -23.69 42.99
N GLY A 449 0.36 -24.27 42.65
CA GLY A 449 0.59 -25.72 42.63
C GLY A 449 -0.06 -26.44 41.42
N PHE A 450 0.59 -27.31 40.66
CA PHE A 450 1.97 -27.85 40.77
C PHE A 450 2.64 -27.93 39.38
N PRO A 451 3.91 -27.51 39.24
CA PRO A 451 4.78 -27.96 38.16
C PRO A 451 5.67 -29.12 38.61
N ILE A 452 5.76 -30.18 37.80
CA ILE A 452 6.74 -31.27 37.98
C ILE A 452 8.07 -30.86 37.34
N PRO A 453 9.24 -31.11 37.97
CA PRO A 453 10.55 -30.99 37.31
C PRO A 453 10.64 -31.95 36.10
N GLY A 454 10.30 -31.45 34.91
CA GLY A 454 10.20 -32.22 33.67
C GLY A 454 8.91 -32.01 32.87
N ALA A 455 7.87 -31.39 33.45
CA ALA A 455 6.61 -31.09 32.75
C ALA A 455 6.79 -29.96 31.72
N ARG A 456 7.11 -30.35 30.48
CA ARG A 456 7.04 -29.50 29.28
C ARG A 456 5.84 -29.93 28.43
N ASP A 457 4.66 -29.55 28.86
CA ASP A 457 3.40 -29.84 28.17
C ASP A 457 3.22 -28.96 26.92
N THR A 458 4.14 -29.02 25.95
CA THR A 458 3.95 -28.35 24.67
C THR A 458 2.74 -28.95 23.97
N LEU A 459 1.65 -28.20 23.82
CA LEU A 459 0.51 -28.65 23.01
C LEU A 459 0.98 -28.79 21.56
N ARG A 460 1.11 -30.04 21.12
CA ARG A 460 1.53 -30.42 19.77
C ARG A 460 0.51 -31.41 19.26
N GLY A 461 -0.15 -31.06 18.17
CA GLY A 461 -1.15 -31.92 17.58
C GLY A 461 -1.42 -31.54 16.14
N GLY A 462 -2.51 -32.02 15.60
CA GLY A 462 -2.94 -31.63 14.28
C GLY A 462 -4.30 -32.18 13.92
N ARG A 463 -4.73 -31.78 12.73
CA ARG A 463 -6.03 -32.12 12.16
C ARG A 463 -5.87 -32.44 10.68
N ILE A 464 -6.61 -33.42 10.19
CA ILE A 464 -6.87 -33.66 8.78
C ILE A 464 -8.38 -33.57 8.59
N ASP A 465 -8.84 -32.53 7.90
CA ASP A 465 -10.23 -32.42 7.42
C ASP A 465 -10.29 -32.88 5.96
N ILE A 466 -11.25 -33.73 5.61
CA ILE A 466 -11.49 -34.26 4.27
C ILE A 466 -12.97 -34.07 3.95
N TYR A 467 -13.29 -33.26 2.94
CA TYR A 467 -14.64 -32.86 2.58
C TYR A 467 -14.95 -33.05 1.09
N PRO A 468 -15.20 -34.30 0.63
CA PRO A 468 -15.81 -34.58 -0.67
C PRO A 468 -17.28 -34.14 -0.72
N ARG A 469 -17.65 -33.42 -1.79
CA ARG A 469 -19.03 -33.02 -2.09
C ARG A 469 -19.41 -33.42 -3.52
N VAL A 470 -20.65 -33.88 -3.69
CA VAL A 470 -21.20 -34.34 -4.96
C VAL A 470 -22.47 -33.54 -5.27
N SER A 471 -22.57 -33.02 -6.48
CA SER A 471 -23.67 -32.15 -6.94
C SER A 471 -24.19 -32.59 -8.31
N ILE A 472 -25.45 -32.25 -8.62
CA ILE A 472 -26.08 -32.54 -9.92
C ILE A 472 -26.76 -31.27 -10.45
N PRO A 473 -26.11 -30.46 -11.31
CA PRO A 473 -26.69 -29.23 -11.84
C PRO A 473 -27.74 -29.53 -12.91
N LEU A 474 -29.02 -29.41 -12.54
CA LEU A 474 -30.18 -29.65 -13.38
C LEU A 474 -30.79 -28.33 -13.89
N LYS A 475 -31.40 -28.40 -15.09
CA LYS A 475 -32.23 -27.33 -15.67
C LYS A 475 -33.64 -27.86 -15.95
N PRO A 476 -34.52 -27.92 -14.93
CA PRO A 476 -35.88 -28.44 -15.12
C PRO A 476 -36.76 -27.54 -16.01
N LEU A 477 -36.37 -26.27 -16.19
CA LEU A 477 -36.89 -25.31 -17.16
C LEU A 477 -35.71 -24.43 -17.62
N ASP A 478 -35.74 -23.86 -18.83
CA ASP A 478 -34.62 -23.08 -19.38
C ASP A 478 -34.16 -21.91 -18.48
N ILE A 479 -35.10 -21.30 -17.77
CA ILE A 479 -34.86 -20.17 -16.85
C ILE A 479 -34.56 -20.61 -15.41
N VAL A 480 -34.66 -21.90 -15.08
CA VAL A 480 -34.50 -22.43 -13.72
C VAL A 480 -33.25 -23.30 -13.62
N ARG A 481 -32.35 -22.95 -12.69
CA ARG A 481 -31.20 -23.77 -12.28
C ARG A 481 -31.54 -24.44 -10.96
N PHE A 482 -31.49 -25.76 -10.90
CA PHE A 482 -31.71 -26.54 -9.69
C PHE A 482 -30.52 -27.44 -9.43
N GLU A 483 -29.91 -27.34 -8.25
CA GLU A 483 -28.67 -28.03 -7.91
C GLU A 483 -28.79 -28.65 -6.52
N PRO A 484 -29.25 -29.90 -6.41
CA PRO A 484 -29.07 -30.72 -5.21
C PRO A 484 -27.60 -31.13 -5.04
N TRP A 485 -27.19 -31.28 -3.79
CA TRP A 485 -25.88 -31.82 -3.42
C TRP A 485 -25.95 -32.66 -2.14
N VAL A 486 -24.95 -33.50 -1.96
CA VAL A 486 -24.62 -34.20 -0.71
C VAL A 486 -23.12 -34.08 -0.48
N GLY A 487 -22.71 -33.78 0.74
CA GLY A 487 -21.31 -33.77 1.17
C GLY A 487 -21.08 -34.71 2.35
N TYR A 488 -19.86 -35.20 2.46
CA TYR A 488 -19.36 -35.93 3.63
C TYR A 488 -18.08 -35.25 4.10
N ARG A 489 -17.99 -34.95 5.40
CA ARG A 489 -16.79 -34.41 6.03
C ARG A 489 -16.32 -35.40 7.08
N GLU A 490 -15.09 -35.85 6.95
CA GLU A 490 -14.37 -36.57 8.01
C GLU A 490 -13.27 -35.66 8.54
N THR A 491 -13.22 -35.51 9.87
CA THR A 491 -12.27 -34.63 10.54
C THR A 491 -11.52 -35.43 11.59
N ILE A 492 -10.28 -35.81 11.28
CA ILE A 492 -9.39 -36.61 12.14
C ILE A 492 -8.49 -35.66 12.91
N TYR A 493 -8.42 -35.82 14.23
CA TYR A 493 -7.54 -35.09 15.13
C TYR A 493 -6.51 -36.04 15.72
N PHE A 494 -5.28 -35.57 15.93
CA PHE A 494 -4.21 -36.33 16.58
C PHE A 494 -3.49 -35.48 17.62
N ASP A 495 -3.30 -36.04 18.82
CA ASP A 495 -2.66 -35.39 19.96
C ASP A 495 -1.57 -36.28 20.57
N PRO A 496 -0.33 -36.24 20.07
CA PRO A 496 0.81 -36.95 20.66
C PRO A 496 1.21 -36.46 22.07
N THR A 497 0.47 -35.55 22.71
CA THR A 497 0.65 -35.21 24.13
C THR A 497 -0.18 -36.09 25.07
N GLY A 498 -1.19 -36.80 24.56
CA GLY A 498 -2.08 -37.64 25.36
C GLY A 498 -2.98 -36.86 26.34
N LYS A 499 -3.25 -35.57 26.06
CA LYS A 499 -4.26 -34.78 26.80
C LYS A 499 -5.68 -35.12 26.32
N PHE A 500 -5.81 -35.64 25.10
CA PHE A 500 -7.02 -36.24 24.52
C PHE A 500 -6.72 -37.69 24.07
N ASP A 501 -7.72 -38.41 23.53
CA ASP A 501 -7.47 -39.70 22.87
C ASP A 501 -6.46 -39.51 21.71
N ASP A 502 -5.40 -40.34 21.66
CA ASP A 502 -4.25 -40.21 20.74
C ASP A 502 -4.65 -39.88 19.28
N VAL A 503 -5.73 -40.50 18.82
CA VAL A 503 -6.46 -40.18 17.59
C VAL A 503 -7.96 -40.18 17.90
N SER A 504 -8.65 -39.12 17.49
CA SER A 504 -10.11 -39.02 17.51
C SER A 504 -10.61 -38.53 16.15
N SER A 505 -11.85 -38.87 15.76
CA SER A 505 -12.43 -38.32 14.52
C SER A 505 -13.90 -37.93 14.67
N ARG A 506 -14.41 -37.16 13.68
CA ARG A 506 -15.75 -36.59 13.67
C ARG A 506 -16.34 -36.63 12.26
N GLU A 507 -17.10 -37.69 12.01
CA GLU A 507 -17.94 -37.87 10.83
C GLU A 507 -19.09 -36.83 10.80
N LEU A 508 -19.31 -36.22 9.63
CA LEU A 508 -20.39 -35.29 9.35
C LEU A 508 -20.93 -35.51 7.94
N TYR A 509 -22.25 -35.42 7.77
CA TYR A 509 -22.91 -35.45 6.47
C TYR A 509 -23.70 -34.16 6.29
N ASP A 510 -23.59 -33.52 5.13
CA ASP A 510 -24.46 -32.41 4.75
C ASP A 510 -25.27 -32.76 3.50
N ALA A 511 -26.47 -32.20 3.40
CA ALA A 511 -27.30 -32.32 2.21
C ALA A 511 -28.06 -31.03 1.97
N GLY A 512 -28.29 -30.70 0.72
CA GLY A 512 -29.03 -29.50 0.38
C GLY A 512 -29.43 -29.42 -1.08
N ALA A 513 -30.11 -28.33 -1.41
CA ALA A 513 -30.40 -27.99 -2.79
C ALA A 513 -30.53 -26.49 -2.96
N SER A 514 -30.05 -25.97 -4.09
CA SER A 514 -30.30 -24.58 -4.49
C SER A 514 -31.19 -24.51 -5.71
N LEU A 515 -32.08 -23.52 -5.73
CA LEU A 515 -33.00 -23.21 -6.80
C LEU A 515 -32.84 -21.74 -7.17
N ALA A 516 -32.39 -21.45 -8.38
CA ALA A 516 -32.12 -20.09 -8.85
C ALA A 516 -32.76 -19.81 -10.20
N THR A 517 -33.13 -18.56 -10.45
CA THR A 517 -33.50 -18.07 -11.78
C THR A 517 -32.81 -16.73 -12.06
N THR A 518 -32.66 -16.40 -13.34
CA THR A 518 -32.12 -15.11 -13.79
C THR A 518 -33.13 -14.48 -14.74
N ILE A 519 -33.79 -13.42 -14.28
CA ILE A 519 -34.69 -12.62 -15.09
C ILE A 519 -33.93 -11.34 -15.45
N SER A 520 -34.01 -10.87 -16.70
CA SER A 520 -33.42 -9.57 -17.04
C SER A 520 -34.22 -8.82 -18.08
N ARG A 521 -34.16 -7.48 -18.04
CA ARG A 521 -34.80 -6.59 -18.98
C ARG A 521 -33.86 -5.46 -19.36
N ALA A 522 -33.69 -5.26 -20.66
CA ALA A 522 -33.04 -4.06 -21.20
C ALA A 522 -34.07 -2.95 -21.37
N PHE A 523 -33.73 -1.75 -20.91
CA PHE A 523 -34.49 -0.52 -21.06
C PHE A 523 -33.67 0.44 -21.93
N PRO A 524 -34.19 0.91 -23.09
CA PRO A 524 -33.53 1.98 -23.84
C PRO A 524 -33.65 3.28 -23.05
N VAL A 525 -32.52 3.93 -22.77
CA VAL A 525 -32.44 5.26 -22.15
C VAL A 525 -31.46 6.12 -22.92
N GLN A 526 -31.52 7.44 -22.74
CA GLN A 526 -30.58 8.38 -23.37
C GLN A 526 -30.12 9.41 -22.34
N TRP A 527 -29.32 8.96 -21.37
CA TRP A 527 -28.87 9.76 -20.24
C TRP A 527 -27.36 10.04 -20.38
N GLY A 528 -27.02 11.16 -21.02
CA GLY A 528 -25.63 11.49 -21.33
C GLY A 528 -24.97 10.45 -22.25
N LYS A 529 -23.98 9.72 -21.75
CA LYS A 529 -23.35 8.59 -22.45
C LYS A 529 -24.21 7.32 -22.46
N VAL A 530 -25.12 7.16 -21.50
CA VAL A 530 -25.90 5.92 -21.31
C VAL A 530 -26.95 5.78 -22.41
N ARG A 531 -26.85 4.70 -23.20
CA ARG A 531 -27.76 4.35 -24.31
C ARG A 531 -28.69 3.18 -24.00
N GLY A 532 -28.54 2.57 -22.82
CA GLY A 532 -29.42 1.53 -22.30
C GLY A 532 -29.06 1.14 -20.87
N LEU A 533 -30.01 0.56 -20.15
CA LEU A 533 -29.84 -0.01 -18.82
C LEU A 533 -30.36 -1.45 -18.85
N LYS A 534 -29.55 -2.43 -18.48
CA LYS A 534 -29.97 -3.82 -18.28
C LYS A 534 -30.13 -4.06 -16.79
N HIS A 535 -31.37 -4.18 -16.32
CA HIS A 535 -31.67 -4.67 -14.98
C HIS A 535 -31.68 -6.20 -15.02
N ILE A 536 -30.91 -6.82 -14.13
CA ILE A 536 -30.89 -8.26 -13.89
C ILE A 536 -31.38 -8.51 -12.47
N VAL A 537 -32.25 -9.50 -12.32
CA VAL A 537 -32.87 -9.93 -11.06
C VAL A 537 -32.62 -11.42 -10.90
N GLU A 538 -31.99 -11.79 -9.79
CA GLU A 538 -31.68 -13.19 -9.45
C GLU A 538 -32.29 -13.59 -8.10
N PRO A 539 -33.51 -14.16 -8.11
CA PRO A 539 -34.04 -14.91 -6.99
C PRO A 539 -33.27 -16.23 -6.86
N LYS A 540 -32.74 -16.51 -5.66
CA LYS A 540 -32.15 -17.80 -5.30
C LYS A 540 -32.68 -18.26 -3.94
N VAL A 541 -33.13 -19.51 -3.86
CA VAL A 541 -33.45 -20.19 -2.60
C VAL A 541 -32.43 -21.31 -2.40
N ILE A 542 -31.97 -21.48 -1.17
CA ILE A 542 -31.01 -22.51 -0.76
C ILE A 542 -31.58 -23.23 0.46
N TYR A 543 -31.68 -24.55 0.41
CA TYR A 543 -31.91 -25.40 1.58
C TYR A 543 -30.60 -26.10 1.96
N THR A 544 -30.23 -26.03 3.24
CA THR A 544 -29.03 -26.67 3.80
C THR A 544 -29.40 -27.43 5.07
N TYR A 545 -29.01 -28.70 5.15
CA TYR A 545 -29.18 -29.57 6.31
C TYR A 545 -27.83 -30.12 6.77
N ILE A 546 -27.51 -29.88 8.05
CA ILE A 546 -26.35 -30.43 8.76
C ILE A 546 -26.85 -30.98 10.12
N PRO A 547 -26.68 -32.27 10.42
CA PRO A 547 -27.10 -32.86 11.68
C PRO A 547 -26.28 -32.31 12.85
N GLY A 548 -26.83 -32.36 14.05
CA GLY A 548 -26.09 -32.01 15.27
C GLY A 548 -25.31 -33.21 15.79
N VAL A 549 -23.99 -33.18 15.71
CA VAL A 549 -23.08 -34.18 16.30
C VAL A 549 -22.46 -33.63 17.59
N SER A 550 -22.16 -34.52 18.55
CA SER A 550 -21.45 -34.13 19.77
C SER A 550 -19.99 -33.82 19.46
N GLN A 551 -19.49 -32.68 19.95
CA GLN A 551 -18.13 -32.20 19.73
C GLN A 551 -17.41 -31.87 21.05
N ALA A 552 -18.01 -32.27 22.19
CA ALA A 552 -17.53 -31.91 23.53
C ALA A 552 -16.24 -32.62 23.98
N HIS A 553 -15.76 -33.61 23.20
CA HIS A 553 -14.52 -34.35 23.46
C HIS A 553 -13.42 -34.03 22.44
N ASN A 554 -13.72 -33.23 21.40
CA ASN A 554 -12.76 -32.89 20.36
C ASN A 554 -11.71 -31.92 20.91
N PRO A 555 -10.41 -32.08 20.55
CA PRO A 555 -9.38 -31.13 20.93
C PRO A 555 -9.62 -29.78 20.23
N ASN A 556 -10.02 -28.78 21.01
CA ASN A 556 -10.24 -27.43 20.48
C ASN A 556 -8.89 -26.70 20.38
N PHE A 557 -8.19 -26.88 19.26
CA PHE A 557 -6.96 -26.14 18.97
C PHE A 557 -7.21 -24.64 18.80
N THR A 558 -8.38 -24.27 18.28
CA THR A 558 -8.77 -22.90 17.89
C THR A 558 -9.23 -21.97 19.02
N HIS A 559 -9.52 -22.49 20.22
CA HIS A 559 -10.02 -21.70 21.35
C HIS A 559 -9.22 -22.02 22.62
N GLY A 560 -8.56 -21.01 23.19
CA GLY A 560 -7.72 -21.21 24.37
C GLY A 560 -8.49 -21.55 25.65
N ILE A 561 -7.92 -22.45 26.45
CA ILE A 561 -8.51 -22.90 27.72
C ILE A 561 -8.09 -21.94 28.83
N ASN A 562 -8.81 -20.82 29.03
CA ASN A 562 -8.63 -20.01 30.24
C ASN A 562 -9.93 -19.30 30.69
N HIS A 563 -10.50 -19.78 31.80
CA HIS A 563 -11.86 -19.46 32.26
C HIS A 563 -12.14 -18.00 32.67
N ASN A 564 -11.12 -17.13 32.75
CA ASN A 564 -11.24 -15.74 33.23
C ASN A 564 -10.77 -14.69 32.21
N VAL A 565 -10.33 -15.07 31.02
CA VAL A 565 -10.00 -14.12 29.94
C VAL A 565 -10.95 -14.41 28.78
N ILE A 566 -11.65 -13.39 28.29
CA ILE A 566 -12.50 -13.55 27.11
C ILE A 566 -11.58 -13.69 25.89
N GLN A 567 -11.28 -14.94 25.55
CA GLN A 567 -10.60 -15.29 24.30
C GLN A 567 -11.60 -15.19 23.13
N THR A 568 -11.85 -13.95 22.69
CA THR A 568 -12.17 -13.67 21.28
C THR A 568 -10.93 -13.97 20.45
N ASP A 569 -10.60 -15.24 20.31
CA ASP A 569 -9.43 -15.69 19.56
C ASP A 569 -9.66 -15.42 18.07
N ASN A 570 -8.74 -14.63 17.49
CA ASN A 570 -8.38 -14.52 16.08
C ASN A 570 -9.41 -15.08 15.06
N PRO A 571 -10.16 -14.24 14.31
CA PRO A 571 -11.27 -14.67 13.43
C PRO A 571 -10.85 -15.56 12.24
N TYR A 572 -9.55 -15.82 12.08
CA TYR A 572 -8.99 -16.74 11.09
C TYR A 572 -8.94 -18.20 11.59
N PHE A 573 -9.17 -18.46 12.89
CA PHE A 573 -9.16 -19.80 13.48
C PHE A 573 -10.43 -20.60 13.17
N ASN A 574 -10.59 -20.99 11.91
CA ASN A 574 -11.23 -22.25 11.47
C ASN A 574 -12.58 -22.67 12.13
N GLU A 575 -13.41 -21.72 12.57
CA GLU A 575 -14.70 -22.00 13.24
C GLU A 575 -15.62 -22.91 12.41
N GLY A 576 -15.55 -22.83 11.08
CA GLY A 576 -16.29 -23.67 10.13
C GLY A 576 -15.73 -25.09 9.93
N VAL A 577 -14.59 -25.44 10.55
CA VAL A 577 -14.01 -26.78 10.56
C VAL A 577 -14.11 -27.40 11.94
N ASP A 578 -13.57 -26.78 13.00
CA ASP A 578 -13.54 -27.39 14.34
C ASP A 578 -14.93 -27.43 14.99
N THR A 579 -15.77 -26.41 14.78
CA THR A 579 -17.09 -26.29 15.41
C THR A 579 -18.25 -26.27 14.40
N SER A 580 -18.72 -27.45 14.01
CA SER A 580 -19.89 -27.56 13.13
C SER A 580 -21.20 -27.32 13.90
N THR A 581 -21.96 -26.30 13.49
CA THR A 581 -23.28 -26.00 14.06
C THR A 581 -24.38 -26.79 13.35
N ARG A 582 -25.41 -27.22 14.10
CA ARG A 582 -26.57 -27.91 13.53
C ARG A 582 -27.37 -26.95 12.64
N GLN A 583 -27.51 -27.27 11.36
CA GLN A 583 -28.29 -26.47 10.41
C GLN A 583 -29.50 -27.24 9.89
N ASN A 584 -30.64 -26.57 9.82
CA ASN A 584 -31.76 -26.95 8.96
C ASN A 584 -32.34 -25.63 8.47
N THR A 585 -31.76 -25.10 7.40
CA THR A 585 -31.89 -23.68 7.06
C THR A 585 -32.42 -23.53 5.64
N VAL A 586 -33.52 -22.79 5.49
CA VAL A 586 -33.90 -22.22 4.19
C VAL A 586 -33.43 -20.77 4.14
N THR A 587 -32.55 -20.46 3.20
CA THR A 587 -32.09 -19.10 2.91
C THR A 587 -32.65 -18.65 1.57
N TRP A 588 -33.44 -17.58 1.57
CA TRP A 588 -33.86 -16.90 0.35
C TRP A 588 -32.98 -15.68 0.09
N MET A 589 -32.69 -15.42 -1.18
CA MET A 589 -31.82 -14.36 -1.66
C MET A 589 -32.46 -13.70 -2.89
N PHE A 590 -32.24 -12.40 -3.03
CA PHE A 590 -32.73 -11.59 -4.14
C PHE A 590 -31.63 -10.60 -4.52
N THR A 591 -30.87 -10.92 -5.56
CA THR A 591 -29.78 -10.06 -6.07
C THR A 591 -30.27 -9.25 -7.26
N ASN A 592 -29.90 -7.97 -7.29
CA ASN A 592 -30.20 -7.03 -8.38
C ASN A 592 -28.90 -6.43 -8.90
N TYR A 593 -28.77 -6.41 -10.22
CA TYR A 593 -27.68 -5.74 -10.93
C TYR A 593 -28.27 -4.73 -11.92
N LEU A 594 -27.77 -3.50 -11.94
CA LEU A 594 -28.14 -2.50 -12.94
C LEU A 594 -26.91 -2.16 -13.79
N ILE A 595 -26.83 -2.74 -14.99
CA ILE A 595 -25.68 -2.60 -15.88
C ILE A 595 -26.00 -1.55 -16.95
N GLY A 596 -25.20 -0.50 -17.01
CA GLY A 596 -25.25 0.49 -18.08
C GLY A 596 -24.77 -0.06 -19.42
N LYS A 597 -25.22 0.57 -20.51
CA LYS A 597 -24.50 0.57 -21.79
C LYS A 597 -24.10 2.01 -22.07
N GLU A 598 -22.86 2.36 -21.77
CA GLU A 598 -22.30 3.65 -22.18
C GLU A 598 -21.80 3.58 -23.62
N VAL A 599 -21.83 4.73 -24.30
CA VAL A 599 -21.17 4.94 -25.58
C VAL A 599 -20.31 6.20 -25.45
N GLY A 600 -19.00 6.06 -25.64
CA GLY A 600 -18.02 7.13 -25.65
C GLY A 600 -18.17 8.06 -26.85
N LYS A 601 -17.43 9.17 -26.87
CA LYS A 601 -17.42 10.10 -28.02
C LYS A 601 -16.86 9.42 -29.28
N ASP A 602 -15.90 8.52 -29.06
CA ASP A 602 -15.10 7.86 -30.08
C ASP A 602 -15.72 6.51 -30.53
N GLY A 603 -16.98 6.25 -30.13
CA GLY A 603 -17.74 5.05 -30.48
C GLY A 603 -17.51 3.84 -29.57
N GLU A 604 -16.54 3.89 -28.65
CA GLU A 604 -16.29 2.85 -27.64
C GLU A 604 -17.56 2.55 -26.83
N VAL A 605 -17.80 1.26 -26.53
CA VAL A 605 -18.98 0.79 -25.79
C VAL A 605 -18.54 0.06 -24.52
N THR A 606 -18.87 0.61 -23.35
CA THR A 606 -18.57 0.00 -22.05
C THR A 606 -19.86 -0.38 -21.31
N TYR A 607 -19.75 -1.35 -20.40
CA TYR A 607 -20.88 -1.89 -19.64
C TYR A 607 -20.64 -1.81 -18.12
N PRO A 608 -20.58 -0.59 -17.54
CA PRO A 608 -20.38 -0.41 -16.10
C PRO A 608 -21.60 -0.89 -15.31
N GLU A 609 -21.35 -1.41 -14.10
CA GLU A 609 -22.40 -1.66 -13.12
C GLU A 609 -22.66 -0.39 -12.31
N TYR A 610 -23.92 0.05 -12.23
CA TYR A 610 -24.35 1.26 -11.49
C TYR A 610 -25.05 0.94 -10.17
N LEU A 611 -25.44 -0.32 -9.95
CA LEU A 611 -26.04 -0.77 -8.70
C LEU A 611 -25.86 -2.28 -8.55
N TYR A 612 -25.23 -2.65 -7.45
CA TYR A 612 -25.35 -3.96 -6.82
C TYR A 612 -26.27 -3.85 -5.61
N LEU A 613 -27.34 -4.64 -5.56
CA LEU A 613 -28.20 -4.75 -4.38
C LEU A 613 -28.54 -6.21 -4.11
N LYS A 614 -27.96 -6.77 -3.05
CA LYS A 614 -28.27 -8.12 -2.56
C LYS A 614 -29.01 -8.03 -1.23
N VAL A 615 -30.22 -8.61 -1.20
CA VAL A 615 -31.02 -8.82 0.00
C VAL A 615 -31.15 -10.32 0.25
N TYR A 616 -30.99 -10.77 1.49
CA TYR A 616 -31.20 -12.17 1.85
C TYR A 616 -31.68 -12.32 3.30
N GLN A 617 -32.27 -13.47 3.59
CA GLN A 617 -32.65 -13.89 4.94
C GLN A 617 -32.60 -15.41 5.05
N GLY A 618 -32.02 -15.90 6.14
CA GLY A 618 -32.06 -17.31 6.53
C GLY A 618 -33.12 -17.58 7.59
N TYR A 619 -33.79 -18.72 7.50
CA TYR A 619 -34.67 -19.25 8.54
C TYR A 619 -34.19 -20.66 8.92
N ASN A 620 -33.66 -20.82 10.14
CA ASN A 620 -33.22 -22.11 10.68
C ASN A 620 -34.35 -22.76 11.50
N PHE A 621 -34.79 -23.94 11.07
CA PHE A 621 -35.80 -24.77 11.73
C PHE A 621 -35.23 -25.55 12.92
N SER A 622 -33.91 -25.70 13.02
CA SER A 622 -33.26 -26.28 14.21
C SER A 622 -33.11 -25.23 15.31
N ARG A 623 -33.34 -25.62 16.57
CA ARG A 623 -32.75 -24.89 17.69
C ARG A 623 -31.24 -25.10 17.64
N ASP A 624 -30.48 -24.01 17.71
CA ASP A 624 -29.05 -24.11 17.97
C ASP A 624 -28.82 -24.78 19.35
N LEU A 625 -27.82 -25.65 19.39
CA LEU A 625 -27.41 -26.42 20.55
C LEU A 625 -25.96 -26.11 20.96
N SER A 626 -25.17 -25.52 20.06
CA SER A 626 -23.79 -25.09 20.30
C SER A 626 -23.73 -24.00 21.39
N SER A 627 -24.58 -22.97 21.27
CA SER A 627 -24.65 -21.86 22.24
C SER A 627 -25.08 -22.26 23.66
N ARG A 628 -25.57 -23.49 23.90
CA ARG A 628 -25.99 -23.91 25.25
C ARG A 628 -24.85 -24.12 26.24
N VAL A 629 -23.61 -24.24 25.78
CA VAL A 629 -22.43 -24.38 26.67
C VAL A 629 -22.15 -23.09 27.44
N MET A 630 -22.55 -21.91 26.94
CA MET A 630 -22.18 -20.61 27.51
C MET A 630 -23.06 -20.09 28.67
N HIS A 631 -24.20 -20.72 29.01
CA HIS A 631 -25.22 -20.09 29.87
C HIS A 631 -25.78 -20.98 31.01
N THR A 632 -24.89 -21.54 31.85
CA THR A 632 -25.28 -22.19 33.13
C THR A 632 -24.37 -21.88 34.32
N TYR A 633 -24.19 -20.59 34.66
CA TYR A 633 -23.85 -20.19 36.03
C TYR A 633 -24.67 -18.97 36.50
N PRO A 634 -25.06 -18.90 37.80
CA PRO A 634 -26.00 -17.90 38.29
C PRO A 634 -25.32 -16.57 38.62
N ILE A 635 -25.74 -15.48 37.95
CA ILE A 635 -25.37 -14.12 38.34
C ILE A 635 -25.93 -13.83 39.74
N LEU A 636 -25.05 -13.60 40.71
CA LEU A 636 -25.41 -13.14 42.05
C LEU A 636 -25.98 -11.71 42.02
N ARG A 637 -27.28 -11.59 41.73
CA ARG A 637 -28.02 -10.32 41.80
C ARG A 637 -27.89 -9.71 43.20
N GLN A 638 -27.19 -8.58 43.32
CA GLN A 638 -27.34 -7.69 44.46
C GLN A 638 -28.81 -7.27 44.59
N ARG A 639 -29.37 -7.41 45.79
CA ARG A 639 -30.77 -7.05 46.09
C ARG A 639 -30.91 -5.54 46.29
N ARG A 640 -31.82 -4.90 45.54
CA ARG A 640 -32.64 -3.75 45.97
C ARG A 640 -33.82 -3.59 44.99
N GLY A 641 -35.04 -3.43 45.49
CA GLY A 641 -36.27 -3.32 44.69
C GLY A 641 -37.31 -4.42 44.98
N LEU A 642 -38.59 -4.05 44.96
CA LEU A 642 -39.74 -4.91 45.29
C LEU A 642 -40.38 -5.57 44.04
N PRO A 643 -41.16 -6.65 44.19
CA PRO A 643 -41.62 -7.50 43.07
C PRO A 643 -43.02 -7.15 42.53
N PRO A 644 -43.30 -7.47 41.26
CA PRO A 644 -44.65 -7.75 40.75
C PRO A 644 -44.97 -9.26 40.72
N LEU A 645 -46.26 -9.60 40.66
CA LEU A 645 -46.81 -10.97 40.75
C LEU A 645 -46.85 -11.71 39.39
N PRO A 646 -46.98 -13.06 39.38
CA PRO A 646 -46.85 -13.86 38.16
C PRO A 646 -48.10 -13.81 37.25
N GLY A 647 -47.88 -13.71 35.93
CA GLY A 647 -48.89 -13.80 34.88
C GLY A 647 -48.38 -14.63 33.70
N SER A 648 -49.24 -15.48 33.12
CA SER A 648 -48.81 -16.50 32.16
C SER A 648 -48.84 -16.04 30.70
N ARG A 649 -47.87 -16.49 29.90
CA ARG A 649 -48.04 -17.37 28.72
C ARG A 649 -46.72 -17.56 27.98
N GLY A 650 -46.51 -18.74 27.41
CA GLY A 650 -45.28 -19.06 26.66
C GLY A 650 -45.20 -18.28 25.34
N ARG A 651 -44.04 -17.67 25.06
CA ARG A 651 -43.71 -17.06 23.77
C ARG A 651 -42.81 -17.99 22.97
N TRP A 652 -43.13 -18.18 21.69
CA TRP A 652 -42.21 -18.79 20.74
C TRP A 652 -41.10 -17.78 20.41
N SER A 653 -39.83 -18.17 20.57
CA SER A 653 -38.67 -17.39 20.15
C SER A 653 -38.31 -17.76 18.71
N SER A 654 -38.75 -16.94 17.74
CA SER A 654 -38.29 -17.02 16.35
C SER A 654 -36.90 -16.41 16.25
N ASN A 655 -35.85 -17.22 16.11
CA ASN A 655 -34.49 -16.74 15.87
C ASN A 655 -34.32 -16.33 14.40
N THR A 656 -34.94 -15.21 14.02
CA THR A 656 -34.70 -14.54 12.73
C THR A 656 -33.34 -13.84 12.77
N THR A 657 -32.44 -14.19 11.86
CA THR A 657 -31.25 -13.36 11.58
C THR A 657 -31.66 -12.01 10.98
N PRO A 658 -30.88 -10.94 11.20
CA PRO A 658 -31.18 -9.61 10.66
C PRO A 658 -31.09 -9.60 9.15
N ILE A 659 -31.85 -8.67 8.52
CA ILE A 659 -31.73 -8.41 7.08
C ILE A 659 -30.41 -7.69 6.84
N ALA A 660 -29.46 -8.36 6.19
CA ALA A 660 -28.25 -7.72 5.69
C ALA A 660 -28.53 -7.15 4.29
N ILE A 661 -28.22 -5.87 4.11
CA ILE A 661 -28.25 -5.17 2.82
C ILE A 661 -26.80 -4.83 2.48
N ILE A 662 -26.28 -5.43 1.41
CA ILE A 662 -24.98 -5.06 0.86
C ILE A 662 -25.23 -4.13 -0.32
N LEU A 663 -24.78 -2.87 -0.15
CA LEU A 663 -24.64 -1.88 -1.21
C LEU A 663 -23.14 -1.67 -1.42
N MET A 664 -22.68 -1.85 -2.65
CA MET A 664 -21.38 -1.36 -3.12
C MET A 664 -21.62 -0.17 -4.04
N SER A 665 -20.73 0.82 -3.97
CA SER A 665 -20.81 2.13 -4.64
C SER A 665 -19.60 2.37 -5.53
#